data_AF-A0A352DRA1-F1
#
_entry.id   AF-A0A352DRA1-F1
#
_cell.length_a   1.000
_cell.length_b   1.000
_cell.length_c   1.000
_cell.angle_alpha   90.00
_cell.angle_beta   90.00
_cell.angle_gamma   90.00
#
_symmetry.space_group_name_H-M   'P 1'
#
loop_
_entity.id
_entity.type
_entity.pdbx_description
1 polymer ?
#
loop_
_entity_poly.entity_id
_entity_poly.type
_entity_poly.pdbx_seq_one_letter_code
_entity_poly.pdbx_strand_id
1 'polypeptide(L)'
;GGFIWDWVDQSRAVSLDSVGGGWDYYSEPYARKNLYPEDSKGKFFGYGGDWGDVPNDNSFCENGIISPDRTEQPEAAEVRYQYQSFWFSASPEQIARHEISVYNENNFSDLSEFDLNWKLLKNGIAIDSGIVENASAAPLSRADISVPFKVPEKCLSGDEFILDLSVAKKSDSRMLPAGTEIAYGQIPVSSSGRSVKNTAEADNFDVIETPDCYVPVGTDFSFRIEKSTGLMTKYSYKDAVLIEKGPDLNFWRGNVENDGGNARQKIFDTGWEHAAEKIYVDGIDLRDGSDGKKIVTSHLTLPNAGNTKADIEYTVSPDGSVKVAISVDAARSGMGGFIRVGSVMTLPEGTEQLKWYGNGPTETYSDRKTGGRQGIWESSVSEQFYPYMKADDCGNLTDVKWIAAADKNSSAGLLIAADGTVEASALHFLPGDLQRADHPFKLRPRTETYLNVDYGSLGVGSATCGQATLERYRLPSGRVYSWSYTIMPAVSMTDDALTTAAAKLRSDGVTIEDKSPNSLSIPVSSSAKLKSTDSGNAVSGSVTVPSCSSLEKSVSGKNSFTVEANVVPTGNPEFNMLVCDGDHGFALRTRNNSVDFFVHAGGDWRALYVEHSTTDGWIGSKHQIAGVYNASNNTLSLYVDGRIIGSREIGTDAGVEASAFPVTIGSCPETNRSSEADFYEVRIYSKALTESELASQNTASPAYSPDSEYVQLWLDFDNIAQAADEPSAPSMPGDANCDSKVNVADAVAILQYIANKSRYPLTGEGLLNADVDGTSGVTGTDATVVQKVDAGVLKQTDLPLS
;
A
#
# COMPACT_ATOMS: atom_id res chain seq x y z
N GLY A 1 -24.33 -8.00 6.61
CA GLY A 1 -24.90 -7.02 7.56
C GLY A 1 -24.51 -7.45 8.95
N GLY A 2 -23.75 -6.62 9.66
CA GLY A 2 -23.48 -6.79 11.09
C GLY A 2 -24.60 -6.17 11.92
N PHE A 3 -24.81 -6.70 13.12
CA PHE A 3 -25.74 -6.15 14.11
C PHE A 3 -24.91 -5.40 15.15
N ILE A 4 -25.23 -4.13 15.42
CA ILE A 4 -24.66 -3.38 16.55
C ILE A 4 -25.39 -3.87 17.80
N TRP A 5 -24.68 -4.56 18.68
CA TRP A 5 -25.27 -5.14 19.88
C TRP A 5 -25.59 -4.07 20.91
N ASP A 6 -24.56 -3.32 21.31
CA ASP A 6 -24.68 -2.14 22.15
C ASP A 6 -24.10 -0.91 21.44
N TRP A 7 -24.62 0.27 21.77
CA TRP A 7 -24.00 1.52 21.34
C TRP A 7 -22.88 1.94 22.27
N VAL A 8 -23.02 1.69 23.58
CA VAL A 8 -22.08 2.11 24.61
C VAL A 8 -21.75 0.91 25.50
N ASP A 9 -20.48 0.71 25.80
CA ASP A 9 -20.04 -0.33 26.73
C ASP A 9 -20.61 -0.16 28.13
N GLN A 10 -20.93 -1.30 28.76
CA GLN A 10 -21.61 -1.35 30.04
C GLN A 10 -20.62 -1.59 31.21
N SER A 11 -19.62 -0.72 31.33
CA SER A 11 -18.63 -0.80 32.41
C SER A 11 -18.89 0.27 33.49
N ARG A 12 -18.30 0.10 34.68
CA ARG A 12 -18.38 1.10 35.77
C ARG A 12 -16.99 1.61 36.11
N ALA A 13 -16.87 2.91 36.38
CA ALA A 13 -15.62 3.46 36.85
C ALA A 13 -15.29 2.96 38.27
N VAL A 14 -14.11 2.38 38.45
CA VAL A 14 -13.60 1.79 39.69
C VAL A 14 -12.27 2.45 40.04
N SER A 15 -12.03 2.71 41.33
CA SER A 15 -10.79 3.34 41.79
C SER A 15 -9.60 2.40 41.60
N LEU A 16 -8.49 2.91 41.03
CA LEU A 16 -7.24 2.15 40.96
C LEU A 16 -6.73 1.76 42.35
N ASP A 17 -6.98 2.57 43.39
CA ASP A 17 -6.59 2.24 44.76
C ASP A 17 -7.26 0.96 45.28
N SER A 18 -8.48 0.65 44.80
CA SER A 18 -9.18 -0.57 45.22
C SER A 18 -8.58 -1.86 44.68
N VAL A 19 -7.69 -1.77 43.68
CA VAL A 19 -6.98 -2.90 43.07
C VAL A 19 -5.46 -2.83 43.29
N GLY A 20 -4.99 -1.93 44.17
CA GLY A 20 -3.58 -1.79 44.52
C GLY A 20 -2.77 -0.89 43.58
N GLY A 21 -3.44 -0.06 42.77
CA GLY A 21 -2.83 0.86 41.82
C GLY A 21 -2.69 0.27 40.42
N GLY A 22 -1.99 1.00 39.54
CA GLY A 22 -1.88 0.66 38.12
C GLY A 22 -1.29 1.78 37.30
N TRP A 23 -1.27 1.59 35.98
CA TRP A 23 -1.10 2.69 35.05
C TRP A 23 -2.41 3.47 34.95
N ASP A 24 -2.37 4.75 35.30
CA ASP A 24 -3.51 5.65 35.21
C ASP A 24 -3.56 6.31 33.84
N TYR A 25 -3.99 5.54 32.83
CA TYR A 25 -4.10 6.02 31.45
C TYR A 25 -4.87 7.34 31.34
N TYR A 26 -5.93 7.53 32.13
CA TYR A 26 -6.76 8.74 32.09
C TYR A 26 -6.06 10.00 32.65
N SER A 27 -4.92 9.85 33.33
CA SER A 27 -4.07 10.96 33.77
C SER A 27 -2.99 11.33 32.76
N GLU A 28 -2.79 10.54 31.71
CA GLU A 28 -1.78 10.81 30.69
C GLU A 28 -2.18 11.99 29.79
N PRO A 29 -1.23 12.82 29.33
CA PRO A 29 -1.54 13.97 28.49
C PRO A 29 -2.09 13.58 27.10
N TYR A 30 -1.81 12.35 26.66
CA TYR A 30 -2.28 11.76 25.40
C TYR A 30 -3.55 10.91 25.59
N ALA A 31 -4.15 10.90 26.79
CA ALA A 31 -5.39 10.19 27.02
C ALA A 31 -6.48 10.71 26.08
N ARG A 32 -7.23 9.79 25.46
CA ARG A 32 -8.32 10.14 24.55
C ARG A 32 -9.32 11.09 25.21
N LYS A 33 -9.68 12.11 24.45
CA LYS A 33 -10.69 13.09 24.86
C LYS A 33 -12.02 12.39 25.05
N ASN A 34 -12.56 12.52 26.26
CA ASN A 34 -13.81 11.91 26.67
C ASN A 34 -14.74 12.93 27.37
N LEU A 35 -15.95 12.51 27.74
CA LEU A 35 -16.96 13.37 28.36
C LEU A 35 -16.75 13.59 29.87
N TYR A 36 -15.92 12.77 30.52
CA TYR A 36 -15.71 12.77 31.97
C TYR A 36 -14.22 12.82 32.38
N PRO A 37 -13.38 13.71 31.80
CA PRO A 37 -11.92 13.60 31.91
C PRO A 37 -11.39 13.74 33.33
N GLU A 38 -12.02 14.58 34.17
CA GLU A 38 -11.62 14.72 35.57
C GLU A 38 -12.11 13.57 36.46
N ASP A 39 -13.27 13.00 36.14
CA ASP A 39 -13.85 11.90 36.91
C ASP A 39 -13.19 10.55 36.58
N SER A 40 -12.59 10.40 35.40
CA SER A 40 -11.90 9.17 34.97
C SER A 40 -10.49 9.04 35.55
N LYS A 41 -9.83 10.13 35.95
CA LYS A 41 -8.48 10.09 36.55
C LYS A 41 -8.47 9.27 37.84
N GLY A 42 -7.42 8.48 38.03
CA GLY A 42 -7.26 7.57 39.16
C GLY A 42 -8.21 6.38 39.13
N LYS A 43 -8.87 6.13 38.00
CA LYS A 43 -9.85 5.05 37.84
C LYS A 43 -9.57 4.22 36.60
N PHE A 44 -10.20 3.05 36.55
CA PHE A 44 -10.36 2.24 35.35
C PHE A 44 -11.85 1.91 35.17
N PHE A 45 -12.24 1.47 33.98
CA PHE A 45 -13.58 0.94 33.77
C PHE A 45 -13.54 -0.57 33.97
N GLY A 46 -14.19 -1.03 35.04
CA GLY A 46 -14.27 -2.43 35.40
C GLY A 46 -15.52 -3.12 34.86
N TYR A 47 -15.44 -4.44 34.74
CA TYR A 47 -16.45 -5.34 34.21
C TYR A 47 -16.67 -6.55 35.15
N GLY A 48 -17.44 -7.55 34.71
CA GLY A 48 -17.83 -8.69 35.56
C GLY A 48 -16.64 -9.38 36.25
N GLY A 49 -16.73 -9.57 37.57
CA GLY A 49 -15.69 -10.16 38.39
C GLY A 49 -14.85 -9.16 39.21
N ASP A 50 -14.79 -7.89 38.81
CA ASP A 50 -14.00 -6.87 39.51
C ASP A 50 -14.54 -6.50 40.90
N TRP A 51 -15.78 -6.89 41.21
CA TRP A 51 -16.40 -6.72 42.53
C TRP A 51 -16.46 -8.02 43.35
N GLY A 52 -15.77 -9.07 42.90
CA GLY A 52 -15.82 -10.40 43.52
C GLY A 52 -17.16 -11.12 43.32
N ASP A 53 -17.97 -10.67 42.36
CA ASP A 53 -19.25 -11.25 42.01
C ASP A 53 -19.09 -12.64 41.34
N VAL A 54 -19.90 -13.60 41.79
CA VAL A 54 -19.93 -14.98 41.28
C VAL A 54 -21.37 -15.51 41.26
N PRO A 55 -21.86 -16.05 40.12
CA PRO A 55 -21.19 -16.13 38.82
C PRO A 55 -21.09 -14.76 38.13
N ASN A 56 -20.17 -14.64 37.17
CA ASN A 56 -20.05 -13.51 36.25
C ASN A 56 -19.61 -14.02 34.86
N ASP A 57 -19.83 -13.19 33.83
CA ASP A 57 -19.47 -13.48 32.44
C ASP A 57 -18.33 -12.57 31.92
N ASN A 58 -17.45 -12.09 32.81
CA ASN A 58 -16.27 -11.29 32.46
C ASN A 58 -16.61 -10.03 31.61
N SER A 59 -15.78 -9.69 30.62
CA SER A 59 -15.90 -8.61 29.64
C SER A 59 -17.07 -8.75 28.65
N PHE A 60 -17.96 -9.76 28.79
CA PHE A 60 -19.07 -9.94 27.86
C PHE A 60 -20.10 -8.79 27.90
N CYS A 61 -20.02 -7.87 28.87
CA CYS A 61 -20.79 -6.63 28.92
C CYS A 61 -20.17 -5.46 28.11
N GLU A 62 -19.04 -5.70 27.44
CA GLU A 62 -18.29 -4.73 26.64
C GLU A 62 -18.50 -5.05 25.16
N ASN A 63 -19.59 -4.53 24.59
CA ASN A 63 -20.03 -4.81 23.21
C ASN A 63 -20.40 -3.55 22.43
N GLY A 64 -20.04 -2.38 22.97
CA GLY A 64 -20.38 -1.07 22.45
C GLY A 64 -19.36 -0.56 21.45
N ILE A 65 -19.82 0.23 20.48
CA ILE A 65 -18.94 0.99 19.57
C ILE A 65 -18.50 2.35 20.14
N ILE A 66 -18.92 2.64 21.37
CA ILE A 66 -18.57 3.83 22.15
C ILE A 66 -18.16 3.34 23.55
N SER A 67 -17.02 3.80 24.05
CA SER A 67 -16.53 3.46 25.39
C SER A 67 -17.41 4.07 26.50
N PRO A 68 -17.31 3.58 27.75
CA PRO A 68 -18.13 4.06 28.87
C PRO A 68 -17.93 5.54 29.19
N ASP A 69 -16.83 6.14 28.79
CA ASP A 69 -16.55 7.57 28.94
C ASP A 69 -17.02 8.43 27.75
N ARG A 70 -17.70 7.81 26.78
CA ARG A 70 -18.20 8.38 25.52
C ARG A 70 -17.10 8.69 24.50
N THR A 71 -15.91 8.11 24.67
CA THR A 71 -14.92 8.05 23.61
C THR A 71 -15.43 7.14 22.49
N GLU A 72 -15.32 7.58 21.23
CA GLU A 72 -15.66 6.73 20.08
C GLU A 72 -14.65 5.59 19.96
N GLN A 73 -15.13 4.36 19.77
CA GLN A 73 -14.26 3.24 19.42
C GLN A 73 -13.99 3.23 17.92
N PRO A 74 -12.84 2.69 17.48
CA PRO A 74 -12.45 2.71 16.08
C PRO A 74 -13.49 2.17 15.09
N GLU A 75 -14.22 1.12 15.45
CA GLU A 75 -15.30 0.55 14.62
C GLU A 75 -16.47 1.51 14.39
N ALA A 76 -16.67 2.53 15.22
CA ALA A 76 -17.69 3.55 14.99
C ALA A 76 -17.47 4.30 13.67
N ALA A 77 -16.21 4.45 13.23
CA ALA A 77 -15.87 5.05 11.95
C ALA A 77 -16.37 4.19 10.77
N GLU A 78 -16.22 2.87 10.84
CA GLU A 78 -16.72 1.96 9.81
C GLU A 78 -18.26 1.99 9.76
N VAL A 79 -18.93 2.07 10.91
CA VAL A 79 -20.39 2.24 10.99
C VAL A 79 -20.82 3.56 10.34
N ARG A 80 -20.14 4.66 10.66
CA ARG A 80 -20.44 5.98 10.07
C ARG A 80 -20.34 5.95 8.55
N TYR A 81 -19.29 5.32 8.01
CA TYR A 81 -19.12 5.18 6.57
C TYR A 81 -20.20 4.26 5.96
N GLN A 82 -20.42 3.07 6.51
CA GLN A 82 -21.37 2.10 5.97
C GLN A 82 -22.83 2.58 6.04
N TYR A 83 -23.17 3.49 6.96
CA TYR A 83 -24.52 4.03 7.14
C TYR A 83 -24.72 5.41 6.49
N GLN A 84 -23.73 5.92 5.75
CA GLN A 84 -23.89 7.15 5.00
C GLN A 84 -24.89 6.97 3.84
N SER A 85 -25.44 8.08 3.34
CA SER A 85 -26.54 8.03 2.35
C SER A 85 -26.15 8.55 0.96
N PHE A 86 -24.89 8.93 0.75
CA PHE A 86 -24.37 9.31 -0.56
C PHE A 86 -23.18 8.43 -0.91
N TRP A 87 -23.24 7.82 -2.09
CA TRP A 87 -22.23 6.88 -2.58
C TRP A 87 -21.63 7.36 -3.89
N PHE A 88 -20.32 7.20 -4.04
CA PHE A 88 -19.55 7.74 -5.17
C PHE A 88 -18.93 6.60 -5.97
N SER A 89 -18.95 6.75 -7.29
CA SER A 89 -18.27 5.84 -8.22
C SER A 89 -17.94 6.59 -9.50
N ALA A 90 -16.87 6.22 -10.19
CA ALA A 90 -16.64 6.67 -11.54
C ALA A 90 -15.93 5.58 -12.33
N SER A 91 -16.29 5.42 -13.60
CA SER A 91 -15.47 4.66 -14.53
C SER A 91 -14.25 5.49 -14.97
N PRO A 92 -13.18 4.86 -15.48
CA PRO A 92 -12.04 5.57 -16.06
C PRO A 92 -12.45 6.59 -17.14
N GLU A 93 -13.48 6.31 -17.93
CA GLU A 93 -14.00 7.26 -18.92
C GLU A 93 -14.72 8.45 -18.30
N GLN A 94 -15.43 8.25 -17.18
CA GLN A 94 -16.04 9.35 -16.43
C GLN A 94 -14.95 10.24 -15.84
N ILE A 95 -13.91 9.65 -15.23
CA ILE A 95 -12.75 10.39 -14.72
C ILE A 95 -12.06 11.20 -15.81
N ALA A 96 -11.84 10.63 -17.00
CA ALA A 96 -11.25 11.33 -18.14
C ALA A 96 -12.09 12.51 -18.65
N ARG A 97 -13.42 12.50 -18.41
CA ARG A 97 -14.33 13.63 -18.69
C ARG A 97 -14.56 14.53 -17.48
N HIS A 98 -13.87 14.27 -16.38
CA HIS A 98 -14.06 14.94 -15.10
C HIS A 98 -15.50 14.83 -14.58
N GLU A 99 -16.05 13.62 -14.64
CA GLU A 99 -17.39 13.25 -14.18
C GLU A 99 -17.31 12.17 -13.09
N ILE A 100 -18.25 12.21 -12.16
CA ILE A 100 -18.48 11.16 -11.17
C ILE A 100 -19.97 10.78 -11.16
N SER A 101 -20.29 9.57 -10.74
CA SER A 101 -21.66 9.16 -10.45
C SER A 101 -21.91 9.21 -8.94
N VAL A 102 -22.98 9.88 -8.53
CA VAL A 102 -23.43 9.93 -7.14
C VAL A 102 -24.77 9.20 -7.01
N TYR A 103 -24.82 8.18 -6.17
CA TYR A 103 -26.05 7.53 -5.75
C TYR A 103 -26.53 8.12 -4.42
N ASN A 104 -27.76 8.64 -4.42
CA ASN A 104 -28.42 9.17 -3.23
C ASN A 104 -29.39 8.13 -2.67
N GLU A 105 -29.07 7.59 -1.50
CA GLU A 105 -29.89 6.61 -0.77
C GLU A 105 -30.93 7.27 0.15
N ASN A 106 -30.90 8.60 0.32
CA ASN A 106 -31.91 9.29 1.10
C ASN A 106 -33.30 9.11 0.48
N ASN A 107 -34.33 9.02 1.34
CA ASN A 107 -35.73 8.91 0.92
C ASN A 107 -36.37 10.26 0.54
N PHE A 108 -35.87 11.36 1.10
CA PHE A 108 -36.54 12.67 1.01
C PHE A 108 -35.62 13.85 0.67
N SER A 109 -34.31 13.72 0.91
CA SER A 109 -33.37 14.82 0.73
C SER A 109 -32.63 14.71 -0.59
N ASP A 110 -32.55 15.82 -1.31
CA ASP A 110 -31.73 15.95 -2.52
C ASP A 110 -30.28 16.33 -2.15
N LEU A 111 -29.31 15.94 -2.97
CA LEU A 111 -27.91 16.35 -2.77
C LEU A 111 -27.74 17.89 -2.77
N SER A 112 -28.59 18.63 -3.49
CA SER A 112 -28.55 20.09 -3.55
C SER A 112 -28.80 20.77 -2.20
N GLU A 113 -29.30 20.05 -1.20
CA GLU A 113 -29.42 20.53 0.19
C GLU A 113 -28.08 20.52 0.96
N PHE A 114 -27.03 19.96 0.37
CA PHE A 114 -25.70 19.79 0.95
C PHE A 114 -24.60 20.40 0.06
N ASP A 115 -23.42 20.61 0.64
CA ASP A 115 -22.23 21.00 -0.10
C ASP A 115 -21.46 19.74 -0.51
N LEU A 116 -21.24 19.55 -1.82
CA LEU A 116 -20.35 18.53 -2.35
C LEU A 116 -18.96 19.12 -2.53
N ASN A 117 -18.09 18.88 -1.55
CA ASN A 117 -16.69 19.27 -1.57
C ASN A 117 -15.86 18.21 -2.29
N TRP A 118 -14.80 18.65 -2.99
CA TRP A 118 -13.84 17.78 -3.65
C TRP A 118 -12.41 18.26 -3.41
N LYS A 119 -11.46 17.31 -3.39
CA LYS A 119 -10.01 17.55 -3.41
C LYS A 119 -9.36 16.57 -4.38
N LEU A 120 -8.41 17.04 -5.18
CA LEU A 120 -7.48 16.16 -5.87
C LEU A 120 -6.25 16.01 -4.99
N LEU A 121 -6.01 14.80 -4.50
CA LEU A 121 -4.84 14.42 -3.74
C LEU A 121 -3.77 13.90 -4.70
N LYS A 122 -2.53 14.37 -4.55
CA LYS A 122 -1.32 13.79 -5.12
C LYS A 122 -0.51 13.19 -3.98
N ASN A 123 -0.40 11.86 -3.95
CA ASN A 123 0.22 11.11 -2.86
C ASN A 123 -0.26 11.58 -1.46
N GLY A 124 -1.58 11.77 -1.31
CA GLY A 124 -2.20 12.23 -0.07
C GLY A 124 -2.16 13.74 0.19
N ILE A 125 -1.38 14.53 -0.57
CA ILE A 125 -1.35 15.99 -0.46
C ILE A 125 -2.40 16.61 -1.38
N ALA A 126 -3.28 17.46 -0.86
CA ALA A 126 -4.26 18.17 -1.68
C ALA A 126 -3.57 19.20 -2.58
N ILE A 127 -3.65 19.01 -3.90
CA ILE A 127 -3.06 19.89 -4.92
C ILE A 127 -4.11 20.74 -5.65
N ASP A 128 -5.39 20.36 -5.55
CA ASP A 128 -6.53 21.09 -6.08
C ASP A 128 -7.75 20.81 -5.21
N SER A 129 -8.69 21.75 -5.11
CA SER A 129 -9.89 21.58 -4.30
C SER A 129 -10.99 22.58 -4.63
N GLY A 130 -12.23 22.23 -4.28
CA GLY A 130 -13.36 23.14 -4.42
C GLY A 130 -14.68 22.56 -3.94
N ILE A 131 -15.75 23.27 -4.27
CA ILE A 131 -17.14 22.84 -4.07
C ILE A 131 -17.77 22.71 -5.45
N VAL A 132 -18.48 21.61 -5.70
CA VAL A 132 -19.20 21.43 -6.97
C VAL A 132 -20.43 22.34 -6.99
N GLU A 133 -20.50 23.22 -7.98
CA GLU A 133 -21.65 24.11 -8.18
C GLU A 133 -22.88 23.33 -8.66
N ASN A 134 -24.05 23.63 -8.08
CA ASN A 134 -25.34 23.05 -8.46
C ASN A 134 -25.39 21.51 -8.46
N ALA A 135 -24.59 20.85 -7.61
CA ALA A 135 -24.66 19.41 -7.43
C ALA A 135 -26.07 18.98 -6.98
N SER A 136 -26.66 18.02 -7.68
CA SER A 136 -28.00 17.50 -7.38
C SER A 136 -28.09 16.03 -7.76
N ALA A 137 -28.76 15.27 -6.91
CA ALA A 137 -29.09 13.87 -7.11
C ALA A 137 -30.36 13.65 -6.30
N ALA A 138 -31.47 13.35 -6.98
CA ALA A 138 -32.77 13.18 -6.34
C ALA A 138 -32.77 11.99 -5.37
N PRO A 139 -33.66 11.97 -4.37
CA PRO A 139 -33.84 10.82 -3.50
C PRO A 139 -33.95 9.49 -4.28
N LEU A 140 -33.29 8.44 -3.78
CA LEU A 140 -33.28 7.09 -4.35
C LEU A 140 -32.85 7.04 -5.83
N SER A 141 -31.96 7.93 -6.26
CA SER A 141 -31.55 8.05 -7.66
C SER A 141 -30.04 8.21 -7.83
N ARG A 142 -29.56 8.00 -9.06
CA ARG A 142 -28.18 8.27 -9.48
C ARG A 142 -28.14 9.51 -10.37
N ALA A 143 -27.10 10.32 -10.21
CA ALA A 143 -26.80 11.44 -11.09
C ALA A 143 -25.31 11.46 -11.43
N ASP A 144 -25.00 11.79 -12.68
CA ASP A 144 -23.63 12.07 -13.10
C ASP A 144 -23.35 13.57 -12.93
N ILE A 145 -22.24 13.89 -12.27
CA ILE A 145 -21.89 15.23 -11.82
C ILE A 145 -20.47 15.55 -12.32
N SER A 146 -20.30 16.70 -12.97
CA SER A 146 -18.98 17.17 -13.37
C SER A 146 -18.22 17.79 -12.20
N VAL A 147 -16.96 17.42 -12.03
CA VAL A 147 -16.07 17.88 -10.95
C VAL A 147 -14.84 18.54 -11.57
N PRO A 148 -14.59 19.84 -11.35
CA PRO A 148 -13.60 20.58 -12.14
C PRO A 148 -12.15 20.44 -11.62
N PHE A 149 -11.68 19.21 -11.36
CA PHE A 149 -10.31 18.96 -10.91
C PHE A 149 -9.30 19.01 -12.07
N LYS A 150 -8.04 19.30 -11.77
CA LYS A 150 -6.94 19.30 -12.75
C LYS A 150 -5.78 18.40 -12.34
N VAL A 151 -5.53 17.37 -13.14
CA VAL A 151 -4.35 16.51 -12.98
C VAL A 151 -3.12 17.22 -13.57
N PRO A 152 -1.98 17.31 -12.85
CA PRO A 152 -0.74 17.88 -13.38
C PRO A 152 -0.24 17.10 -14.59
N GLU A 153 0.15 17.80 -15.66
CA GLU A 153 0.75 17.19 -16.86
C GLU A 153 2.11 16.53 -16.57
N LYS A 154 2.82 17.01 -15.54
CA LYS A 154 4.12 16.48 -15.11
C LYS A 154 3.96 15.74 -13.78
N CYS A 155 4.03 14.42 -13.85
CA CYS A 155 4.02 13.55 -12.68
C CYS A 155 4.99 12.37 -12.87
N LEU A 156 5.36 11.73 -11.76
CA LEU A 156 6.12 10.49 -11.75
C LEU A 156 5.16 9.31 -11.94
N SER A 157 5.63 8.22 -12.53
CA SER A 157 4.86 6.96 -12.63
C SER A 157 4.54 6.36 -11.26
N GLY A 158 5.30 6.73 -10.22
CA GLY A 158 5.06 6.38 -8.82
C GLY A 158 4.15 7.35 -8.06
N ASP A 159 3.66 8.43 -8.70
CA ASP A 159 2.67 9.33 -8.12
C ASP A 159 1.27 8.68 -8.16
N GLU A 160 0.55 8.80 -7.05
CA GLU A 160 -0.85 8.37 -6.93
C GLU A 160 -1.76 9.59 -6.88
N PHE A 161 -2.85 9.55 -7.65
CA PHE A 161 -3.86 10.60 -7.62
C PHE A 161 -5.21 10.04 -7.14
N ILE A 162 -5.84 10.76 -6.21
CA ILE A 162 -7.13 10.38 -5.63
C ILE A 162 -8.05 11.59 -5.64
N LEU A 163 -9.22 11.45 -6.25
CA LEU A 163 -10.32 12.40 -6.08
C LEU A 163 -11.07 12.07 -4.79
N ASP A 164 -10.92 12.93 -3.80
CA ASP A 164 -11.52 12.82 -2.48
C ASP A 164 -12.77 13.70 -2.39
N LEU A 165 -13.92 13.07 -2.14
CA LEU A 165 -15.26 13.67 -2.19
C LEU A 165 -15.90 13.65 -0.81
N SER A 166 -16.55 14.75 -0.44
CA SER A 166 -17.16 14.91 0.88
C SER A 166 -18.46 15.69 0.79
N VAL A 167 -19.54 15.16 1.37
CA VAL A 167 -20.83 15.83 1.46
C VAL A 167 -20.99 16.41 2.85
N ALA A 168 -21.21 17.72 2.93
CA ALA A 168 -21.30 18.45 4.19
C ALA A 168 -22.61 19.23 4.33
N LYS A 169 -23.04 19.46 5.58
CA LYS A 169 -24.22 20.27 5.90
C LYS A 169 -24.01 21.74 5.50
N LYS A 170 -24.90 22.30 4.66
CA LYS A 170 -24.92 23.74 4.34
C LYS A 170 -25.27 24.65 5.51
N SER A 171 -26.09 24.15 6.44
CA SER A 171 -26.65 24.92 7.54
C SER A 171 -26.76 24.10 8.81
N ASP A 172 -26.78 24.81 9.94
CA ASP A 172 -26.97 24.21 11.25
C ASP A 172 -28.29 23.44 11.34
N SER A 173 -28.25 22.35 12.10
CA SER A 173 -29.42 21.61 12.53
C SER A 173 -29.44 21.50 14.05
N ARG A 174 -30.50 20.90 14.60
CA ARG A 174 -30.58 20.66 16.05
C ARG A 174 -29.43 19.79 16.59
N MET A 175 -28.90 18.88 15.77
CA MET A 175 -27.93 17.86 16.18
C MET A 175 -26.52 18.11 15.62
N LEU A 176 -26.44 18.62 14.40
CA LEU A 176 -25.18 18.79 13.66
C LEU A 176 -25.01 20.25 13.21
N PRO A 177 -23.84 20.87 13.44
CA PRO A 177 -23.53 22.20 12.90
C PRO A 177 -23.32 22.17 11.38
N ALA A 178 -23.42 23.34 10.74
CA ALA A 178 -22.99 23.55 9.36
C ALA A 178 -21.53 23.13 9.17
N GLY A 179 -21.19 22.63 7.99
CA GLY A 179 -19.87 22.08 7.65
C GLY A 179 -19.64 20.64 8.14
N THR A 180 -20.54 20.05 8.93
CA THR A 180 -20.39 18.64 9.34
C THR A 180 -20.45 17.72 8.12
N GLU A 181 -19.38 16.96 7.89
CA GLU A 181 -19.31 15.90 6.88
C GLU A 181 -20.26 14.74 7.26
N ILE A 182 -21.11 14.33 6.34
CA ILE A 182 -22.11 13.26 6.55
C ILE A 182 -21.90 12.05 5.65
N ALA A 183 -21.10 12.19 4.59
CA ALA A 183 -20.71 11.13 3.69
C ALA A 183 -19.40 11.51 3.00
N TYR A 184 -18.58 10.54 2.67
CA TYR A 184 -17.36 10.75 1.87
C TYR A 184 -17.07 9.55 0.99
N GLY A 185 -16.18 9.73 0.03
CA GLY A 185 -15.69 8.63 -0.81
C GLY A 185 -14.48 9.08 -1.60
N GLN A 186 -13.65 8.12 -1.99
CA GLN A 186 -12.43 8.37 -2.74
C GLN A 186 -12.45 7.57 -4.04
N ILE A 187 -12.05 8.21 -5.12
CA ILE A 187 -11.97 7.60 -6.45
C ILE A 187 -10.53 7.76 -6.97
N PRO A 188 -9.84 6.67 -7.31
CA PRO A 188 -8.54 6.76 -7.97
C PRO A 188 -8.62 7.52 -9.29
N VAL A 189 -7.62 8.35 -9.57
CA VAL A 189 -7.51 9.11 -10.82
C VAL A 189 -6.28 8.61 -11.58
N SER A 190 -6.49 8.05 -12.77
CA SER A 190 -5.40 7.54 -13.60
C SER A 190 -4.54 8.69 -14.15
N SER A 191 -3.22 8.51 -14.11
CA SER A 191 -2.25 9.43 -14.72
C SER A 191 -1.09 8.66 -15.35
N SER A 192 -0.63 9.11 -16.52
CA SER A 192 0.60 8.60 -17.16
C SER A 192 1.80 9.44 -16.72
N GLY A 193 2.50 8.96 -15.70
CA GLY A 193 3.73 9.59 -15.20
C GLY A 193 4.98 9.05 -15.87
N ARG A 194 6.09 9.78 -15.75
CA ARG A 194 7.42 9.33 -16.18
C ARG A 194 8.09 8.48 -15.10
N SER A 195 8.81 7.44 -15.48
CA SER A 195 9.70 6.72 -14.55
C SER A 195 11.01 7.48 -14.39
N VAL A 196 11.50 7.57 -13.15
CA VAL A 196 12.79 8.20 -12.84
C VAL A 196 13.59 7.25 -11.98
N LYS A 197 14.88 7.15 -12.29
CA LYS A 197 15.80 6.35 -11.50
C LYS A 197 16.01 7.02 -10.14
N ASN A 198 15.91 6.25 -9.06
CA ASN A 198 16.28 6.72 -7.72
C ASN A 198 17.79 6.47 -7.55
N THR A 199 18.60 7.31 -8.18
CA THR A 199 20.05 7.31 -8.00
C THR A 199 20.40 8.08 -6.73
N ALA A 200 20.96 7.37 -5.75
CA ALA A 200 21.75 8.01 -4.71
C ALA A 200 22.91 8.77 -5.38
N GLU A 201 23.20 10.00 -4.93
CA GLU A 201 24.49 10.62 -5.25
C GLU A 201 25.59 9.68 -4.72
N ALA A 202 26.46 9.25 -5.61
CA ALA A 202 27.31 8.08 -5.41
C ALA A 202 28.44 8.33 -4.41
N ASP A 203 28.16 8.09 -3.13
CA ASP A 203 29.19 7.81 -2.13
C ASP A 203 29.37 6.30 -1.99
N ASN A 204 30.50 5.76 -2.44
CA ASN A 204 30.80 4.35 -2.23
C ASN A 204 30.77 4.00 -0.73
N PHE A 205 30.20 2.85 -0.40
CA PHE A 205 30.21 2.30 0.95
C PHE A 205 30.81 0.88 0.93
N ASP A 206 31.29 0.43 2.08
CA ASP A 206 31.87 -0.89 2.25
C ASP A 206 31.00 -1.76 3.17
N VAL A 207 31.12 -3.08 3.02
CA VAL A 207 30.58 -4.05 3.98
C VAL A 207 31.74 -4.76 4.66
N ILE A 208 32.00 -4.38 5.91
CA ILE A 208 33.09 -4.94 6.70
C ILE A 208 32.61 -6.24 7.34
N GLU A 209 33.23 -7.36 6.96
CA GLU A 209 32.99 -8.63 7.64
C GLU A 209 33.82 -8.74 8.91
N THR A 210 33.15 -9.08 10.02
CA THR A 210 33.77 -9.40 11.31
C THR A 210 33.41 -10.83 11.73
N PRO A 211 33.98 -11.37 12.83
CA PRO A 211 33.59 -12.69 13.33
C PRO A 211 32.09 -12.81 13.64
N ASP A 212 31.48 -11.73 14.13
CA ASP A 212 30.12 -11.76 14.68
C ASP A 212 29.08 -11.10 13.76
N CYS A 213 29.48 -10.20 12.87
CA CYS A 213 28.56 -9.44 12.04
C CYS A 213 29.13 -9.04 10.66
N TYR A 214 28.23 -8.73 9.73
CA TYR A 214 28.53 -7.90 8.55
C TYR A 214 28.15 -6.45 8.86
N VAL A 215 29.03 -5.50 8.55
CA VAL A 215 28.84 -4.09 8.91
C VAL A 215 28.88 -3.22 7.66
N PRO A 216 27.72 -2.90 7.06
CA PRO A 216 27.64 -1.85 6.05
C PRO A 216 27.97 -0.48 6.67
N VAL A 217 28.92 0.24 6.07
CA VAL A 217 29.38 1.57 6.51
C VAL A 217 29.58 2.47 5.31
N GLY A 218 28.79 3.55 5.23
CA GLY A 218 28.95 4.65 4.28
C GLY A 218 29.36 5.95 4.98
N THR A 219 29.28 7.08 4.25
CA THR A 219 29.66 8.41 4.76
C THR A 219 28.86 8.79 6.01
N ASP A 220 27.53 8.70 5.93
CA ASP A 220 26.62 9.13 6.99
C ASP A 220 25.91 7.97 7.68
N PHE A 221 26.00 6.73 7.19
CA PHE A 221 25.22 5.62 7.75
C PHE A 221 26.08 4.44 8.16
N SER A 222 25.62 3.70 9.16
CA SER A 222 26.15 2.39 9.49
C SER A 222 25.13 1.52 10.20
N PHE A 223 25.27 0.20 10.06
CA PHE A 223 24.49 -0.78 10.82
C PHE A 223 25.21 -2.12 10.85
N ARG A 224 24.63 -3.08 11.58
CA ARG A 224 25.16 -4.44 11.69
C ARG A 224 24.12 -5.44 11.26
N ILE A 225 24.55 -6.50 10.59
CA ILE A 225 23.77 -7.72 10.39
C ILE A 225 24.44 -8.81 11.23
N GLU A 226 23.80 -9.21 12.31
CA GLU A 226 24.35 -10.13 13.30
C GLU A 226 24.34 -11.57 12.76
N LYS A 227 25.50 -12.23 12.63
CA LYS A 227 25.61 -13.59 12.08
C LYS A 227 24.89 -14.65 12.92
N SER A 228 24.68 -14.36 14.21
CA SER A 228 23.97 -15.25 15.13
C SER A 228 22.44 -15.24 14.96
N THR A 229 21.88 -14.18 14.36
CA THR A 229 20.42 -14.00 14.23
C THR A 229 19.96 -13.73 12.80
N GLY A 230 20.84 -13.24 11.92
CA GLY A 230 20.50 -12.74 10.58
C GLY A 230 19.81 -11.37 10.59
N LEU A 231 19.74 -10.69 11.74
CA LEU A 231 18.96 -9.47 11.91
C LEU A 231 19.83 -8.21 11.88
N MET A 232 19.25 -7.13 11.34
CA MET A 232 19.82 -5.78 11.43
C MET A 232 19.78 -5.27 12.88
N THR A 233 20.85 -4.60 13.32
CA THR A 233 20.92 -3.87 14.58
C THR A 233 21.65 -2.54 14.41
N LYS A 234 21.32 -1.57 15.27
CA LYS A 234 21.99 -0.27 15.38
C LYS A 234 22.09 0.49 14.05
N TYR A 235 20.99 0.55 13.30
CA TYR A 235 20.92 1.39 12.10
C TYR A 235 20.98 2.86 12.50
N SER A 236 22.08 3.49 12.15
CA SER A 236 22.42 4.85 12.52
C SER A 236 22.63 5.68 11.26
N TYR A 237 22.17 6.92 11.31
CA TYR A 237 22.38 7.93 10.27
C TYR A 237 22.84 9.23 10.93
N LYS A 238 24.00 9.74 10.50
CA LYS A 238 24.76 10.81 11.14
C LYS A 238 24.99 10.48 12.63
N ASP A 239 24.46 11.32 13.51
CA ASP A 239 24.55 11.18 14.96
C ASP A 239 23.32 10.51 15.59
N ALA A 240 22.31 10.14 14.78
CA ALA A 240 21.07 9.53 15.25
C ALA A 240 21.07 8.02 15.06
N VAL A 241 20.68 7.28 16.10
CA VAL A 241 20.25 5.88 15.94
C VAL A 241 18.79 5.92 15.51
N LEU A 242 18.46 5.26 14.40
CA LEU A 242 17.10 5.21 13.86
C LEU A 242 16.42 3.88 14.17
N ILE A 243 17.16 2.77 14.19
CA ILE A 243 16.65 1.44 14.58
C ILE A 243 17.64 0.78 15.55
N GLU A 244 17.14 0.35 16.70
CA GLU A 244 17.90 -0.39 17.70
C GLU A 244 18.09 -1.85 17.27
N LYS A 245 16.99 -2.50 16.88
CA LYS A 245 16.96 -3.90 16.45
C LYS A 245 15.85 -4.14 15.42
N GLY A 246 16.13 -5.01 14.45
CA GLY A 246 15.15 -5.51 13.49
C GLY A 246 15.36 -4.93 12.10
N PRO A 247 14.52 -5.34 11.13
CA PRO A 247 13.26 -6.05 11.33
C PRO A 247 13.41 -7.51 11.78
N ASP A 248 12.72 -7.88 12.85
CA ASP A 248 12.57 -9.25 13.36
C ASP A 248 11.24 -9.84 12.85
N LEU A 249 11.16 -11.16 12.65
CA LEU A 249 9.93 -11.80 12.16
C LEU A 249 8.86 -11.76 13.26
N ASN A 250 7.67 -11.26 12.93
CA ASN A 250 6.54 -11.19 13.84
C ASN A 250 5.31 -11.90 13.25
N PHE A 251 4.90 -12.99 13.90
CA PHE A 251 3.72 -13.77 13.50
C PHE A 251 2.54 -13.62 14.47
N TRP A 252 2.64 -12.65 15.38
CA TRP A 252 1.69 -12.46 16.46
C TRP A 252 1.25 -11.00 16.61
N ARG A 253 0.04 -10.82 17.11
CA ARG A 253 -0.54 -9.53 17.51
C ARG A 253 -1.26 -9.73 18.85
N GLY A 254 -1.62 -8.66 19.55
CA GLY A 254 -2.53 -8.81 20.70
C GLY A 254 -3.77 -9.57 20.24
N ASN A 255 -4.38 -10.39 21.08
CA ASN A 255 -5.69 -10.93 20.71
C ASN A 255 -6.73 -9.81 20.78
N VAL A 256 -7.68 -9.81 19.85
CA VAL A 256 -8.98 -9.16 20.11
C VAL A 256 -9.91 -10.17 20.76
N GLU A 257 -10.99 -9.74 21.40
CA GLU A 257 -11.94 -10.66 22.04
C GLU A 257 -12.48 -11.76 21.11
N ASN A 258 -12.67 -11.44 19.82
CA ASN A 258 -13.10 -12.40 18.81
C ASN A 258 -12.09 -13.53 18.59
N ASP A 259 -10.80 -13.31 18.88
CA ASP A 259 -9.75 -14.33 18.86
C ASP A 259 -9.80 -15.26 20.08
N GLY A 260 -10.79 -15.12 20.96
CA GLY A 260 -11.07 -16.03 22.08
C GLY A 260 -12.23 -17.01 21.83
N GLY A 261 -13.23 -16.64 21.02
CA GLY A 261 -14.52 -17.33 20.94
C GLY A 261 -14.52 -18.71 20.26
N ASN A 262 -15.54 -19.54 20.53
CA ASN A 262 -15.59 -20.94 20.08
C ASN A 262 -15.47 -21.13 18.56
N ALA A 263 -16.02 -20.20 17.78
CA ALA A 263 -15.99 -20.27 16.32
C ALA A 263 -14.57 -20.07 15.75
N ARG A 264 -13.61 -19.57 16.54
CA ARG A 264 -12.23 -19.39 16.10
C ARG A 264 -11.44 -20.71 15.97
N GLN A 265 -11.92 -21.79 16.57
CA GLN A 265 -11.14 -23.02 16.71
C GLN A 265 -10.62 -23.45 15.33
N LYS A 266 -9.28 -23.60 15.22
CA LYS A 266 -8.54 -23.98 14.01
C LYS A 266 -8.41 -22.91 12.91
N ILE A 267 -8.77 -21.65 13.16
CA ILE A 267 -8.49 -20.56 12.19
C ILE A 267 -6.99 -20.24 12.16
N PHE A 268 -6.40 -20.06 13.33
CA PHE A 268 -4.96 -19.85 13.50
C PHE A 268 -4.39 -20.72 14.61
N ASP A 269 -3.07 -20.90 14.60
CA ASP A 269 -2.33 -21.67 15.60
C ASP A 269 -1.68 -20.73 16.63
N THR A 270 -1.87 -21.01 17.92
CA THR A 270 -1.27 -20.19 18.98
C THR A 270 0.25 -20.37 19.07
N GLY A 271 0.81 -21.44 18.49
CA GLY A 271 2.25 -21.63 18.44
C GLY A 271 3.00 -20.53 17.68
N TRP A 272 2.31 -19.75 16.83
CA TRP A 272 2.91 -18.62 16.12
C TRP A 272 3.43 -17.51 17.04
N GLU A 273 2.92 -17.40 18.28
CA GLU A 273 3.44 -16.48 19.30
C GLU A 273 4.93 -16.73 19.60
N HIS A 274 5.34 -18.00 19.62
CA HIS A 274 6.68 -18.43 20.02
C HIS A 274 7.59 -18.76 18.83
N ALA A 275 7.11 -18.52 17.61
CA ALA A 275 7.78 -18.95 16.38
C ALA A 275 9.19 -18.36 16.24
N ALA A 276 9.35 -17.06 16.53
CA ALA A 276 10.61 -16.32 16.41
C ALA A 276 11.47 -16.30 17.68
N GLU A 277 11.03 -16.93 18.79
CA GLU A 277 11.84 -17.01 20.02
C GLU A 277 13.16 -17.78 19.83
N LYS A 278 13.19 -18.66 18.83
CA LYS A 278 14.38 -19.41 18.45
C LYS A 278 14.53 -19.43 16.94
N ILE A 279 15.67 -18.96 16.47
CA ILE A 279 16.03 -18.90 15.05
C ILE A 279 17.37 -19.63 14.87
N TYR A 280 17.47 -20.45 13.82
CA TYR A 280 18.74 -20.94 13.32
C TYR A 280 19.08 -20.20 12.03
N VAL A 281 20.27 -19.63 11.96
CA VAL A 281 20.83 -19.04 10.74
C VAL A 281 21.52 -20.16 9.97
N ASP A 282 20.90 -20.60 8.88
CA ASP A 282 21.42 -21.66 8.02
C ASP A 282 22.60 -21.15 7.18
N GLY A 283 22.60 -19.85 6.86
CA GLY A 283 23.65 -19.18 6.12
C GLY A 283 23.35 -17.69 5.92
N ILE A 284 24.38 -16.92 5.59
CA ILE A 284 24.24 -15.54 5.15
C ILE A 284 25.07 -15.36 3.88
N ASP A 285 24.39 -14.98 2.80
CA ASP A 285 25.02 -14.69 1.51
C ASP A 285 25.29 -13.20 1.38
N LEU A 286 26.46 -12.86 0.84
CA LEU A 286 26.85 -11.49 0.49
C LEU A 286 27.16 -11.44 -1.00
N ARG A 287 26.52 -10.54 -1.74
CA ARG A 287 26.76 -10.33 -3.18
C ARG A 287 26.69 -8.86 -3.56
N ASP A 288 27.34 -8.53 -4.67
CA ASP A 288 27.23 -7.22 -5.29
C ASP A 288 25.88 -7.07 -6.02
N GLY A 289 25.27 -5.90 -5.89
CA GLY A 289 24.10 -5.46 -6.66
C GLY A 289 24.49 -4.45 -7.76
N SER A 290 23.50 -3.96 -8.49
CA SER A 290 23.71 -2.87 -9.46
C SER A 290 23.92 -1.52 -8.75
N ASP A 291 24.46 -0.53 -9.47
CA ASP A 291 24.55 0.87 -8.99
C ASP A 291 25.26 1.04 -7.63
N GLY A 292 26.27 0.20 -7.36
CA GLY A 292 27.03 0.23 -6.11
C GLY A 292 26.30 -0.38 -4.91
N LYS A 293 25.09 -0.96 -5.09
CA LYS A 293 24.35 -1.64 -4.03
C LYS A 293 25.06 -2.91 -3.56
N LYS A 294 24.88 -3.28 -2.30
CA LYS A 294 25.31 -4.57 -1.73
C LYS A 294 24.09 -5.32 -1.20
N ILE A 295 24.07 -6.63 -1.39
CA ILE A 295 22.93 -7.46 -1.02
C ILE A 295 23.40 -8.49 0.01
N VAL A 296 22.74 -8.50 1.16
CA VAL A 296 22.97 -9.47 2.24
C VAL A 296 21.69 -10.27 2.49
N THR A 297 21.73 -11.58 2.30
CA THR A 297 20.57 -12.45 2.45
C THR A 297 20.78 -13.41 3.61
N SER A 298 19.92 -13.34 4.62
CA SER A 298 19.93 -14.26 5.76
C SER A 298 18.92 -15.38 5.55
N HIS A 299 19.40 -16.63 5.58
CA HIS A 299 18.57 -17.83 5.46
C HIS A 299 18.27 -18.41 6.84
N LEU A 300 17.00 -18.45 7.21
CA LEU A 300 16.55 -18.74 8.57
C LEU A 300 15.68 -19.99 8.64
N THR A 301 15.83 -20.74 9.72
CA THR A 301 14.89 -21.79 10.15
C THR A 301 14.30 -21.42 11.50
N LEU A 302 12.97 -21.54 11.62
CA LEU A 302 12.22 -21.33 12.85
C LEU A 302 11.79 -22.69 13.45
N PRO A 303 12.55 -23.28 14.39
CA PRO A 303 12.28 -24.64 14.88
C PRO A 303 11.00 -24.74 15.70
N ASN A 304 10.64 -23.66 16.41
CA ASN A 304 9.39 -23.57 17.16
C ASN A 304 8.16 -23.49 16.25
N ALA A 305 8.36 -23.22 14.96
CA ALA A 305 7.33 -23.13 13.94
C ALA A 305 7.39 -24.28 12.93
N GLY A 306 7.65 -25.51 13.39
CA GLY A 306 7.71 -26.68 12.51
C GLY A 306 8.84 -26.64 11.48
N ASN A 307 9.96 -25.98 11.81
CA ASN A 307 11.07 -25.69 10.89
C ASN A 307 10.64 -24.87 9.66
N THR A 308 9.69 -23.95 9.84
CA THR A 308 9.35 -22.91 8.85
C THR A 308 10.63 -22.25 8.35
N LYS A 309 10.73 -22.03 7.05
CA LYS A 309 11.86 -21.37 6.41
C LYS A 309 11.53 -19.91 6.17
N ALA A 310 12.50 -19.04 6.41
CA ALA A 310 12.36 -17.63 6.11
C ALA A 310 13.66 -17.05 5.55
N ASP A 311 13.54 -16.15 4.59
CA ASP A 311 14.65 -15.38 4.05
C ASP A 311 14.42 -13.89 4.33
N ILE A 312 15.48 -13.20 4.76
CA ILE A 312 15.50 -11.73 4.87
C ILE A 312 16.64 -11.21 4.01
N GLU A 313 16.31 -10.53 2.92
CA GLU A 313 17.28 -9.91 2.00
C GLU A 313 17.35 -8.40 2.28
N TYR A 314 18.55 -7.92 2.59
CA TYR A 314 18.88 -6.50 2.75
C TYR A 314 19.64 -6.03 1.51
N THR A 315 18.99 -5.24 0.66
CA THR A 315 19.64 -4.52 -0.45
C THR A 315 20.00 -3.12 0.01
N VAL A 316 21.28 -2.91 0.28
CA VAL A 316 21.86 -1.68 0.84
C VAL A 316 22.32 -0.77 -0.28
N SER A 317 21.86 0.47 -0.28
CA SER A 317 22.22 1.50 -1.24
C SER A 317 23.32 2.43 -0.72
N PRO A 318 24.06 3.11 -1.63
CA PRO A 318 25.06 4.11 -1.29
C PRO A 318 24.59 5.28 -0.40
N ASP A 319 23.32 5.68 -0.46
CA ASP A 319 22.74 6.73 0.38
C ASP A 319 22.36 6.27 1.80
N GLY A 320 22.54 4.98 2.09
CA GLY A 320 22.13 4.35 3.34
C GLY A 320 20.71 3.83 3.35
N SER A 321 19.93 3.98 2.27
CA SER A 321 18.64 3.30 2.15
C SER A 321 18.82 1.79 2.08
N VAL A 322 17.89 1.03 2.66
CA VAL A 322 17.93 -0.43 2.71
C VAL A 322 16.58 -0.99 2.29
N LYS A 323 16.50 -1.59 1.11
CA LYS A 323 15.33 -2.39 0.73
C LYS A 323 15.40 -3.73 1.46
N VAL A 324 14.37 -4.01 2.26
CA VAL A 324 14.19 -5.27 2.97
C VAL A 324 13.13 -6.08 2.24
N ALA A 325 13.48 -7.28 1.80
CA ALA A 325 12.54 -8.25 1.25
C ALA A 325 12.49 -9.48 2.15
N ILE A 326 11.29 -9.85 2.59
CA ILE A 326 11.06 -10.98 3.50
C ILE A 326 10.21 -12.02 2.78
N SER A 327 10.60 -13.29 2.88
CA SER A 327 9.85 -14.44 2.39
C SER A 327 9.70 -15.47 3.51
N VAL A 328 8.50 -15.98 3.73
CA VAL A 328 8.19 -16.99 4.77
C VAL A 328 7.46 -18.17 4.14
N ASP A 329 8.06 -19.36 4.22
CA ASP A 329 7.47 -20.63 3.78
C ASP A 329 7.17 -21.53 4.98
N ALA A 330 5.89 -21.54 5.36
CA ALA A 330 5.33 -22.38 6.42
C ALA A 330 4.54 -23.58 5.88
N ALA A 331 4.56 -23.86 4.57
CA ALA A 331 3.71 -24.88 3.96
C ALA A 331 3.95 -26.28 4.51
N ARG A 332 5.15 -26.52 5.07
CA ARG A 332 5.55 -27.79 5.69
C ARG A 332 5.60 -27.76 7.22
N SER A 333 5.18 -26.67 7.85
CA SER A 333 5.21 -26.51 9.31
C SER A 333 4.31 -27.50 10.05
N GLY A 334 3.21 -27.92 9.41
CA GLY A 334 2.13 -28.69 10.06
C GLY A 334 1.26 -27.86 11.01
N MET A 335 1.50 -26.55 11.11
CA MET A 335 0.73 -25.61 11.95
C MET A 335 -0.50 -25.08 11.22
N GLY A 336 -1.49 -24.64 11.99
CA GLY A 336 -2.65 -23.89 11.46
C GLY A 336 -2.28 -22.52 10.87
N GLY A 337 -3.29 -21.74 10.48
CA GLY A 337 -3.10 -20.40 9.93
C GLY A 337 -2.37 -19.44 10.88
N PHE A 338 -1.88 -18.34 10.34
CA PHE A 338 -1.28 -17.24 11.08
C PHE A 338 -2.34 -16.29 11.65
N ILE A 339 -2.03 -15.61 12.76
CA ILE A 339 -2.81 -14.44 13.22
C ILE A 339 -2.25 -13.13 12.64
N ARG A 340 -0.94 -13.08 12.36
CA ARG A 340 -0.24 -12.01 11.65
C ARG A 340 0.90 -12.61 10.84
N VAL A 341 1.23 -12.01 9.70
CA VAL A 341 2.47 -12.27 8.98
C VAL A 341 3.15 -10.94 8.75
N GLY A 342 4.29 -10.72 9.39
CA GLY A 342 4.92 -9.42 9.35
C GLY A 342 6.27 -9.35 10.05
N SER A 343 6.67 -8.13 10.38
CA SER A 343 7.98 -7.85 10.97
C SER A 343 7.93 -6.67 11.92
N VAL A 344 8.77 -6.68 12.95
CA VAL A 344 8.84 -5.64 13.97
C VAL A 344 10.24 -5.06 14.11
N MET A 345 10.32 -3.74 14.20
CA MET A 345 11.53 -2.98 14.52
C MET A 345 11.38 -2.35 15.90
N THR A 346 12.45 -2.42 16.68
CA THR A 346 12.58 -1.65 17.92
C THR A 346 13.27 -0.33 17.59
N LEU A 347 12.58 0.77 17.79
CA LEU A 347 13.09 2.13 17.62
C LEU A 347 13.54 2.67 19.00
N PRO A 348 14.53 3.58 19.03
CA PRO A 348 15.07 4.09 20.29
C PRO A 348 14.04 4.92 21.08
N GLU A 349 14.29 5.01 22.40
CA GLU A 349 13.53 5.86 23.31
C GLU A 349 13.38 7.29 22.79
N GLY A 350 12.18 7.86 22.94
CA GLY A 350 11.86 9.23 22.50
C GLY A 350 11.36 9.33 21.05
N THR A 351 11.37 8.22 20.30
CA THR A 351 10.77 8.16 18.95
C THR A 351 9.25 8.21 19.06
N GLU A 352 8.69 9.43 18.98
CA GLU A 352 7.29 9.69 19.33
C GLU A 352 6.46 10.24 18.16
N GLN A 353 7.07 11.01 17.25
CA GLN A 353 6.33 11.61 16.13
C GLN A 353 6.06 10.55 15.06
N LEU A 354 4.80 10.38 14.67
CA LEU A 354 4.38 9.44 13.65
C LEU A 354 3.65 10.16 12.51
N LYS A 355 4.00 9.82 11.28
CA LYS A 355 3.25 10.20 10.08
C LYS A 355 3.11 9.00 9.16
N TRP A 356 2.00 8.88 8.44
CA TRP A 356 1.87 7.84 7.42
C TRP A 356 0.99 8.31 6.27
N TYR A 357 1.25 7.75 5.09
CA TYR A 357 0.32 7.79 3.97
C TYR A 357 -0.33 6.43 3.80
N GLY A 358 -1.64 6.36 4.00
CA GLY A 358 -2.44 5.14 3.95
C GLY A 358 -3.84 5.39 4.46
N ASN A 359 -4.54 4.32 4.86
CA ASN A 359 -5.83 4.48 5.53
C ASN A 359 -5.65 5.13 6.90
N GLY A 360 -6.55 6.04 7.24
CA GLY A 360 -6.61 6.69 8.53
C GLY A 360 -7.80 7.67 8.62
N PRO A 361 -7.85 8.50 9.67
CA PRO A 361 -6.89 8.55 10.80
C PRO A 361 -7.12 7.45 11.84
N THR A 362 -8.24 6.74 11.76
CA THR A 362 -8.62 5.68 12.70
C THR A 362 -7.98 4.35 12.31
N GLU A 363 -7.67 3.49 13.29
CA GLU A 363 -7.16 2.14 13.02
C GLU A 363 -8.09 1.33 12.11
N THR A 364 -7.48 0.49 11.27
CA THR A 364 -8.18 -0.36 10.30
C THR A 364 -7.61 -1.78 10.31
N TYR A 365 -8.46 -2.74 9.95
CA TYR A 365 -8.08 -4.16 9.80
C TYR A 365 -8.57 -4.68 8.44
N SER A 366 -8.05 -5.83 8.00
CA SER A 366 -8.32 -6.39 6.67
C SER A 366 -9.81 -6.55 6.33
N ASP A 367 -10.67 -6.78 7.33
CA ASP A 367 -12.13 -6.90 7.24
C ASP A 367 -12.91 -5.68 7.77
N ARG A 368 -12.22 -4.65 8.25
CA ARG A 368 -12.78 -3.39 8.78
C ARG A 368 -11.91 -2.21 8.34
N LYS A 369 -12.01 -1.87 7.04
CA LYS A 369 -11.22 -0.80 6.42
C LYS A 369 -11.93 -0.04 5.30
N THR A 370 -13.22 -0.31 5.05
CA THR A 370 -13.90 0.27 3.88
C THR A 370 -14.11 1.77 4.02
N GLY A 371 -14.25 2.27 5.26
CA GLY A 371 -14.25 3.69 5.57
C GLY A 371 -12.85 4.28 5.75
N GLY A 372 -11.78 3.49 5.63
CA GLY A 372 -10.41 4.00 5.69
C GLY A 372 -10.15 5.00 4.57
N ARG A 373 -9.72 6.22 4.93
CA ARG A 373 -9.47 7.28 3.96
C ARG A 373 -7.97 7.36 3.66
N GLN A 374 -7.59 7.19 2.40
CA GLN A 374 -6.23 7.35 1.93
C GLN A 374 -5.83 8.82 2.02
N GLY A 375 -4.78 9.10 2.78
CA GLY A 375 -4.31 10.46 3.04
C GLY A 375 -3.09 10.46 3.94
N ILE A 376 -2.47 11.62 4.09
CA ILE A 376 -1.37 11.78 5.05
C ILE A 376 -2.00 12.08 6.42
N TRP A 377 -1.65 11.25 7.39
CA TRP A 377 -2.10 11.35 8.76
C TRP A 377 -0.91 11.51 9.69
N GLU A 378 -1.13 12.18 10.81
CA GLU A 378 -0.13 12.42 11.84
C GLU A 378 -0.68 12.06 13.22
N SER A 379 0.21 11.57 14.08
CA SER A 379 -0.10 11.21 15.47
C SER A 379 1.19 11.10 16.28
N SER A 380 1.07 10.73 17.55
CA SER A 380 2.17 10.21 18.35
C SER A 380 2.03 8.70 18.59
N VAL A 381 3.15 8.02 18.86
CA VAL A 381 3.15 6.58 19.21
C VAL A 381 2.25 6.31 20.42
N SER A 382 2.23 7.21 21.41
CA SER A 382 1.36 7.12 22.57
C SER A 382 -0.13 7.25 22.24
N GLU A 383 -0.50 8.07 21.24
CA GLU A 383 -1.89 8.26 20.80
C GLU A 383 -2.40 7.11 19.90
N GLN A 384 -1.51 6.32 19.31
CA GLN A 384 -1.89 5.13 18.53
C GLN A 384 -2.51 4.03 19.40
N PHE A 385 -2.22 4.02 20.71
CA PHE A 385 -2.85 3.08 21.65
C PHE A 385 -4.34 3.41 21.83
N TYR A 386 -5.19 2.37 21.72
CA TYR A 386 -6.59 2.45 22.12
C TYR A 386 -6.82 1.67 23.44
N PRO A 387 -7.37 2.29 24.48
CA PRO A 387 -7.53 1.67 25.80
C PRO A 387 -8.80 0.79 25.87
N TYR A 388 -8.92 -0.24 25.02
CA TYR A 388 -10.02 -1.20 25.13
C TYR A 388 -10.07 -1.77 26.55
N MET A 389 -11.26 -1.86 27.13
CA MET A 389 -11.43 -2.12 28.57
C MET A 389 -10.86 -3.47 28.99
N LYS A 390 -11.08 -4.49 28.18
CA LYS A 390 -10.17 -5.62 28.07
C LYS A 390 -9.09 -5.30 27.06
N ALA A 391 -7.83 -5.45 27.47
CA ALA A 391 -6.71 -5.02 26.65
C ALA A 391 -6.62 -5.88 25.38
N ASP A 392 -7.04 -5.28 24.27
CA ASP A 392 -7.04 -5.88 22.94
C ASP A 392 -5.91 -5.32 22.08
N ASP A 393 -5.69 -5.96 20.93
CA ASP A 393 -4.87 -5.39 19.85
C ASP A 393 -5.43 -4.03 19.39
N CYS A 394 -4.55 -3.11 19.03
CA CYS A 394 -4.93 -1.79 18.54
C CYS A 394 -3.85 -1.17 17.65
N GLY A 395 -4.16 -0.03 17.04
CA GLY A 395 -3.22 0.81 16.30
C GLY A 395 -2.81 0.26 14.93
N ASN A 396 -3.50 -0.75 14.42
CA ASN A 396 -3.24 -1.31 13.09
C ASN A 396 -3.70 -0.34 12.00
N LEU A 397 -2.88 -0.17 10.97
CA LEU A 397 -3.13 0.69 9.81
C LEU A 397 -3.01 -0.16 8.55
N THR A 398 -3.99 -0.09 7.66
CA THR A 398 -3.99 -0.87 6.41
C THR A 398 -3.69 0.00 5.19
N ASP A 399 -3.26 -0.66 4.11
CA ASP A 399 -3.02 -0.04 2.81
C ASP A 399 -2.01 1.13 2.92
N VAL A 400 -1.01 0.96 3.78
CA VAL A 400 0.04 1.96 4.06
C VAL A 400 1.06 1.94 2.92
N LYS A 401 1.28 3.11 2.31
CA LYS A 401 2.27 3.36 1.26
C LYS A 401 3.62 3.77 1.85
N TRP A 402 3.58 4.55 2.92
CA TRP A 402 4.75 4.85 3.72
C TRP A 402 4.36 5.22 5.16
N ILE A 403 5.26 4.96 6.10
CA ILE A 403 5.16 5.37 7.51
C ILE A 403 6.50 5.93 7.96
N ALA A 404 6.48 7.03 8.70
CA ALA A 404 7.65 7.73 9.19
C ALA A 404 7.57 7.96 10.69
N ALA A 405 8.67 7.75 11.39
CA ALA A 405 8.79 7.91 12.83
C ALA A 405 10.04 8.73 13.19
N ALA A 406 9.94 9.63 14.15
CA ALA A 406 11.08 10.46 14.56
C ALA A 406 11.03 10.87 16.04
N ASP A 407 12.22 11.02 16.64
CA ASP A 407 12.39 11.85 17.85
C ASP A 407 12.45 13.33 17.43
N LYS A 408 11.70 14.18 18.13
CA LYS A 408 11.70 15.64 17.94
C LYS A 408 13.06 16.30 18.10
N ASN A 409 13.97 15.68 18.84
CA ASN A 409 15.30 16.21 19.10
C ASN A 409 16.37 15.63 18.16
N SER A 410 16.01 14.68 17.31
CA SER A 410 16.93 14.01 16.39
C SER A 410 17.18 14.84 15.13
N SER A 411 18.37 14.71 14.56
CA SER A 411 18.76 15.31 13.28
C SER A 411 18.16 14.58 12.06
N ALA A 412 17.64 13.37 12.26
CA ALA A 412 16.99 12.55 11.25
C ALA A 412 15.87 11.69 11.84
N GLY A 413 14.85 11.43 11.03
CA GLY A 413 13.81 10.44 11.29
C GLY A 413 14.03 9.16 10.48
N LEU A 414 13.11 8.21 10.67
CA LEU A 414 13.01 6.97 9.93
C LEU A 414 11.82 7.06 8.97
N LEU A 415 12.01 6.75 7.69
CA LEU A 415 10.94 6.57 6.71
C LEU A 415 10.95 5.14 6.19
N ILE A 416 9.81 4.47 6.26
CA ILE A 416 9.56 3.18 5.64
C ILE A 416 8.64 3.40 4.45
N ALA A 417 9.11 3.09 3.24
CA ALA A 417 8.31 3.12 2.02
C ALA A 417 7.96 1.69 1.58
N ALA A 418 6.67 1.37 1.49
CA ALA A 418 6.20 0.07 1.04
C ALA A 418 6.44 -0.15 -0.46
N ASP A 419 6.78 -1.37 -0.84
CA ASP A 419 6.68 -1.81 -2.24
C ASP A 419 5.23 -2.27 -2.49
N GLY A 420 4.41 -1.38 -3.04
CA GLY A 420 2.96 -1.54 -3.09
C GLY A 420 2.29 -0.98 -1.83
N THR A 421 1.79 -1.86 -0.96
CA THR A 421 1.15 -1.52 0.32
C THR A 421 1.47 -2.54 1.40
N VAL A 422 1.50 -2.10 2.65
CA VAL A 422 1.67 -2.95 3.85
C VAL A 422 0.60 -2.63 4.89
N GLU A 423 0.46 -3.50 5.89
CA GLU A 423 -0.09 -3.09 7.19
C GLU A 423 1.05 -2.53 8.06
N ALA A 424 0.74 -1.58 8.95
CA ALA A 424 1.72 -1.01 9.87
C ALA A 424 1.09 -0.65 11.22
N SER A 425 1.89 -0.59 12.27
CA SER A 425 1.51 -0.05 13.59
C SER A 425 2.73 0.42 14.35
N ALA A 426 2.59 1.40 15.23
CA ALA A 426 3.65 1.84 16.13
C ALA A 426 3.10 2.00 17.55
N LEU A 427 3.62 1.23 18.51
CA LEU A 427 3.15 1.22 19.90
C LEU A 427 4.32 1.14 20.90
N HIS A 428 4.08 1.60 22.13
CA HIS A 428 4.95 1.34 23.29
C HIS A 428 4.71 -0.02 23.95
N PHE A 429 4.12 -0.96 23.21
CA PHE A 429 3.75 -2.29 23.69
C PHE A 429 4.16 -3.34 22.67
N LEU A 430 4.69 -4.46 23.14
CA LEU A 430 4.78 -5.67 22.34
C LEU A 430 3.43 -6.39 22.34
N PRO A 431 3.13 -7.22 21.32
CA PRO A 431 1.94 -8.07 21.30
C PRO A 431 1.71 -8.86 22.60
N GLY A 432 2.79 -9.40 23.18
CA GLY A 432 2.72 -10.15 24.44
C GLY A 432 2.37 -9.29 25.66
N ASP A 433 2.63 -7.98 25.64
CA ASP A 433 2.22 -7.09 26.74
C ASP A 433 0.69 -6.94 26.77
N LEU A 434 0.09 -6.69 25.59
CA LEU A 434 -1.37 -6.62 25.42
C LEU A 434 -2.03 -7.93 25.83
N GLN A 435 -1.53 -9.06 25.33
CA GLN A 435 -2.07 -10.40 25.61
C GLN A 435 -2.14 -10.75 27.11
N ARG A 436 -1.18 -10.28 27.91
CA ARG A 436 -1.10 -10.62 29.35
C ARG A 436 -1.97 -9.72 30.23
N ALA A 437 -2.38 -8.57 29.72
CA ALA A 437 -3.22 -7.65 30.46
C ALA A 437 -4.69 -8.00 30.20
N ASP A 438 -5.47 -8.17 31.26
CA ASP A 438 -6.93 -8.23 31.15
C ASP A 438 -7.54 -6.82 31.28
N HIS A 439 -6.77 -5.80 31.67
CA HIS A 439 -7.21 -4.41 31.78
C HIS A 439 -6.08 -3.44 31.41
N PRO A 440 -6.38 -2.26 30.83
CA PRO A 440 -5.39 -1.22 30.55
C PRO A 440 -4.52 -0.83 31.74
N PHE A 441 -5.06 -0.76 32.96
CA PHE A 441 -4.29 -0.34 34.12
C PHE A 441 -3.17 -1.34 34.51
N LYS A 442 -3.20 -2.57 34.00
CA LYS A 442 -2.15 -3.58 34.19
C LYS A 442 -1.02 -3.47 33.18
N LEU A 443 -1.21 -2.71 32.09
CA LEU A 443 -0.16 -2.39 31.13
C LEU A 443 0.84 -1.38 31.70
N ARG A 444 2.05 -1.38 31.16
CA ARG A 444 3.10 -0.40 31.44
C ARG A 444 3.75 0.01 30.11
N PRO A 445 3.54 1.23 29.62
CA PRO A 445 4.20 1.70 28.41
C PRO A 445 5.72 1.51 28.53
N ARG A 446 6.33 0.97 27.47
CA ARG A 446 7.78 0.86 27.36
C ARG A 446 8.38 2.19 26.92
N THR A 447 9.67 2.36 27.17
CA THR A 447 10.43 3.53 26.72
C THR A 447 10.67 3.51 25.22
N GLU A 448 10.81 2.33 24.64
CA GLU A 448 11.02 2.09 23.21
C GLU A 448 9.71 2.12 22.41
N THR A 449 9.85 2.35 21.12
CA THR A 449 8.75 2.27 20.14
C THR A 449 8.90 1.00 19.32
N TYR A 450 7.82 0.22 19.19
CA TYR A 450 7.77 -0.98 18.36
C TYR A 450 6.99 -0.68 17.09
N LEU A 451 7.72 -0.56 15.97
CA LEU A 451 7.16 -0.31 14.65
C LEU A 451 7.01 -1.63 13.90
N ASN A 452 5.76 -2.04 13.64
CA ASN A 452 5.44 -3.20 12.82
C ASN A 452 5.26 -2.80 11.36
N VAL A 453 5.73 -3.64 10.45
CA VAL A 453 5.55 -3.53 8.99
C VAL A 453 5.23 -4.93 8.46
N ASP A 454 3.97 -5.12 8.11
CA ASP A 454 3.36 -6.44 8.00
C ASP A 454 2.80 -6.68 6.60
N TYR A 455 2.87 -7.94 6.14
CA TYR A 455 2.10 -8.38 4.97
C TYR A 455 0.60 -8.25 5.27
N GLY A 456 0.19 -8.63 6.47
CA GLY A 456 -1.16 -8.41 6.96
C GLY A 456 -1.53 -9.21 8.21
N SER A 457 -2.71 -8.91 8.73
CA SER A 457 -3.26 -9.51 9.94
C SER A 457 -4.59 -10.24 9.65
N LEU A 458 -4.86 -11.30 10.41
CA LEU A 458 -6.17 -11.96 10.45
C LEU A 458 -7.24 -10.91 10.77
N GLY A 459 -8.31 -10.87 9.97
CA GLY A 459 -9.44 -9.97 10.20
C GLY A 459 -10.09 -10.16 11.58
N VAL A 460 -10.59 -9.07 12.16
CA VAL A 460 -11.08 -9.02 13.54
C VAL A 460 -12.35 -9.87 13.76
N GLY A 461 -13.11 -10.16 12.71
CA GLY A 461 -14.22 -11.11 12.75
C GLY A 461 -15.36 -10.75 13.74
N SER A 462 -16.09 -11.78 14.19
CA SER A 462 -17.25 -11.64 15.11
C SER A 462 -17.39 -12.81 16.09
N ALA A 463 -16.32 -13.59 16.27
CA ALA A 463 -16.37 -14.94 16.80
C ALA A 463 -16.60 -15.04 18.32
N THR A 464 -16.65 -13.93 19.06
CA THR A 464 -16.96 -13.91 20.50
C THR A 464 -18.25 -14.68 20.80
N CYS A 465 -19.31 -14.44 20.02
CA CYS A 465 -20.53 -15.25 20.01
C CYS A 465 -21.13 -15.45 18.61
N GLY A 466 -20.42 -15.02 17.57
CA GLY A 466 -20.84 -15.07 16.17
C GLY A 466 -20.03 -16.05 15.33
N GLN A 467 -19.95 -15.74 14.03
CA GLN A 467 -19.22 -16.58 13.08
C GLN A 467 -17.72 -16.27 13.11
N ALA A 468 -16.94 -17.30 12.76
CA ALA A 468 -15.53 -17.21 12.44
C ALA A 468 -15.26 -16.09 11.42
N THR A 469 -14.07 -15.48 11.48
CA THR A 469 -13.56 -14.58 10.43
C THR A 469 -13.72 -15.23 9.06
N LEU A 470 -14.21 -14.51 8.06
CA LEU A 470 -14.45 -15.06 6.72
C LEU A 470 -13.13 -15.51 6.08
N GLU A 471 -13.18 -16.55 5.26
CA GLU A 471 -11.99 -17.19 4.68
C GLU A 471 -11.06 -16.21 3.94
N ARG A 472 -11.63 -15.26 3.20
CA ARG A 472 -10.88 -14.23 2.46
C ARG A 472 -10.03 -13.29 3.32
N TYR A 473 -10.28 -13.25 4.64
CA TYR A 473 -9.55 -12.43 5.61
C TYR A 473 -8.66 -13.26 6.53
N ARG A 474 -8.40 -14.54 6.18
CA ARG A 474 -7.53 -15.44 6.93
C ARG A 474 -6.14 -15.53 6.29
N LEU A 475 -5.17 -15.96 7.09
CA LEU A 475 -3.78 -16.15 6.68
C LEU A 475 -3.41 -17.64 6.76
N PRO A 476 -3.76 -18.48 5.77
CA PRO A 476 -3.42 -19.90 5.79
C PRO A 476 -1.90 -20.13 5.76
N SER A 477 -1.39 -21.12 6.49
CA SER A 477 0.03 -21.49 6.53
C SER A 477 0.50 -22.30 5.31
N GLY A 478 -0.41 -22.78 4.47
CA GLY A 478 -0.14 -23.64 3.31
C GLY A 478 0.43 -22.95 2.07
N ARG A 479 0.93 -21.70 2.20
CA ARG A 479 1.51 -20.92 1.09
C ARG A 479 2.71 -20.11 1.56
N VAL A 480 3.49 -19.63 0.60
CA VAL A 480 4.58 -18.68 0.84
C VAL A 480 4.01 -17.26 0.93
N TYR A 481 4.47 -16.51 1.92
CA TYR A 481 4.20 -15.08 2.05
C TYR A 481 5.46 -14.28 1.74
N SER A 482 5.32 -13.25 0.93
CA SER A 482 6.41 -12.34 0.59
C SER A 482 5.94 -10.89 0.65
N TRP A 483 6.72 -10.02 1.27
CA TRP A 483 6.51 -8.58 1.26
C TRP A 483 7.85 -7.86 1.31
N SER A 484 7.87 -6.61 0.87
CA SER A 484 9.09 -5.80 0.92
C SER A 484 8.79 -4.32 1.13
N TYR A 485 9.77 -3.62 1.68
CA TYR A 485 9.73 -2.19 1.93
C TYR A 485 11.15 -1.65 1.97
N THR A 486 11.30 -0.33 1.83
CA THR A 486 12.59 0.35 1.90
C THR A 486 12.67 1.19 3.15
N ILE A 487 13.70 0.93 3.95
CA ILE A 487 14.10 1.72 5.10
C ILE A 487 14.95 2.88 4.60
N MET A 488 14.63 4.11 5.00
CA MET A 488 15.35 5.31 4.61
C MET A 488 15.56 6.26 5.79
N PRO A 489 16.71 6.95 5.84
CA PRO A 489 16.88 8.09 6.72
C PRO A 489 16.08 9.28 6.18
N ALA A 490 15.26 9.91 7.02
CA ALA A 490 14.47 11.08 6.67
C ALA A 490 15.09 12.34 7.30
N VAL A 491 15.80 13.13 6.51
CA VAL A 491 16.37 14.42 6.97
C VAL A 491 15.31 15.52 7.14
N SER A 492 14.12 15.32 6.56
CA SER A 492 12.96 16.20 6.71
C SER A 492 11.70 15.36 6.90
N MET A 493 10.88 15.71 7.89
CA MET A 493 9.59 15.07 8.20
C MET A 493 8.39 15.85 7.60
N THR A 494 8.63 16.73 6.62
CA THR A 494 7.58 17.40 5.86
C THR A 494 6.92 16.42 4.89
N ASP A 495 5.60 16.54 4.74
CA ASP A 495 4.77 15.67 3.89
C ASP A 495 5.31 15.57 2.46
N ASP A 496 5.70 16.70 1.87
CA ASP A 496 6.25 16.78 0.52
C ASP A 496 7.56 15.99 0.36
N ALA A 497 8.50 16.14 1.30
CA ALA A 497 9.76 15.42 1.28
C ALA A 497 9.58 13.90 1.43
N LEU A 498 8.76 13.47 2.41
CA LEU A 498 8.50 12.05 2.67
C LEU A 498 7.80 11.40 1.46
N THR A 499 6.77 12.06 0.94
CA THR A 499 6.00 11.49 -0.15
C THR A 499 6.73 11.53 -1.49
N THR A 500 7.57 12.53 -1.73
CA THR A 500 8.43 12.60 -2.91
C THR A 500 9.48 11.49 -2.88
N ALA A 501 10.12 11.25 -1.74
CA ALA A 501 11.07 10.14 -1.59
C ALA A 501 10.40 8.78 -1.85
N ALA A 502 9.23 8.54 -1.27
CA ALA A 502 8.47 7.31 -1.49
C ALA A 502 7.98 7.16 -2.94
N ALA A 503 7.50 8.25 -3.57
CA ALA A 503 7.06 8.23 -4.97
C ALA A 503 8.22 7.99 -5.94
N LYS A 504 9.39 8.57 -5.67
CA LYS A 504 10.62 8.32 -6.44
C LYS A 504 11.02 6.85 -6.42
N LEU A 505 11.00 6.21 -5.24
CA LEU A 505 11.24 4.76 -5.14
C LEU A 505 10.21 3.94 -5.92
N ARG A 506 8.92 4.30 -5.88
CA ARG A 506 7.89 3.61 -6.67
C ARG A 506 8.05 3.81 -8.17
N SER A 507 8.63 4.93 -8.60
CA SER A 507 8.97 5.19 -10.00
C SER A 507 10.34 4.63 -10.42
N ASP A 508 11.17 4.24 -9.45
CA ASP A 508 12.49 3.64 -9.67
C ASP A 508 12.34 2.16 -9.91
N GLY A 509 12.51 1.75 -11.17
CA GLY A 509 12.32 0.36 -11.50
C GLY A 509 12.55 0.04 -12.95
N VAL A 510 12.47 -1.26 -13.19
CA VAL A 510 12.41 -1.82 -14.52
C VAL A 510 10.98 -1.66 -15.01
N THR A 511 10.79 -1.04 -16.17
CA THR A 511 9.50 -1.00 -16.84
C THR A 511 9.49 -1.96 -18.02
N ILE A 512 8.34 -2.55 -18.26
CA ILE A 512 8.06 -3.26 -19.50
C ILE A 512 7.30 -2.29 -20.37
N GLU A 513 7.85 -2.00 -21.55
CA GLU A 513 7.22 -1.05 -22.46
C GLU A 513 6.19 -1.79 -23.32
N ASP A 514 4.93 -1.36 -23.22
CA ASP A 514 3.86 -1.80 -24.09
C ASP A 514 4.11 -1.31 -25.51
N LYS A 515 4.27 -2.25 -26.44
CA LYS A 515 4.52 -1.94 -27.85
C LYS A 515 3.24 -1.58 -28.61
N SER A 516 2.07 -1.63 -27.97
CA SER A 516 0.80 -1.22 -28.56
C SER A 516 0.71 0.30 -28.76
N PRO A 517 -0.29 0.80 -29.52
CA PRO A 517 -0.57 2.22 -29.63
C PRO A 517 -0.87 2.92 -28.29
N ASN A 518 -1.16 2.16 -27.21
CA ASN A 518 -1.35 2.73 -25.87
C ASN A 518 -0.03 3.12 -25.20
N SER A 519 1.11 2.52 -25.60
CA SER A 519 2.46 2.90 -25.16
C SER A 519 2.59 3.06 -23.64
N LEU A 520 1.97 2.14 -22.90
CA LEU A 520 2.03 2.07 -21.45
C LEU A 520 3.43 1.68 -20.99
N SER A 521 3.89 2.29 -19.89
CA SER A 521 5.11 1.88 -19.19
C SER A 521 4.70 1.11 -17.93
N ILE A 522 4.90 -0.21 -17.92
CA ILE A 522 4.41 -1.11 -16.87
C ILE A 522 5.51 -1.31 -15.84
N PRO A 523 5.36 -0.83 -14.59
CA PRO A 523 6.37 -1.03 -13.56
C PRO A 523 6.45 -2.50 -13.13
N VAL A 524 7.66 -3.05 -13.08
CA VAL A 524 7.93 -4.35 -12.45
C VAL A 524 8.14 -4.11 -10.95
N SER A 525 7.10 -4.34 -10.16
CA SER A 525 7.12 -4.26 -8.68
C SER A 525 7.78 -5.47 -8.03
N SER A 526 7.98 -5.46 -6.70
CA SER A 526 8.49 -6.64 -5.96
C SER A 526 7.65 -7.90 -6.08
N SER A 527 6.37 -7.77 -6.42
CA SER A 527 5.50 -8.93 -6.65
C SER A 527 5.86 -9.70 -7.92
N ALA A 528 6.75 -9.15 -8.75
CA ALA A 528 7.28 -9.76 -9.96
C ALA A 528 8.80 -9.99 -9.85
N LYS A 529 9.27 -11.09 -10.44
CA LYS A 529 10.69 -11.41 -10.58
C LYS A 529 11.04 -11.59 -12.05
N LEU A 530 12.01 -10.80 -12.53
CA LEU A 530 12.58 -10.97 -13.86
C LEU A 530 13.55 -12.15 -13.87
N LYS A 531 13.47 -12.95 -14.93
CA LYS A 531 14.33 -14.10 -15.19
C LYS A 531 14.88 -13.98 -16.60
N SER A 532 16.17 -14.23 -16.77
CA SER A 532 16.75 -14.46 -18.10
C SER A 532 16.91 -15.97 -18.29
N THR A 533 16.29 -16.51 -19.34
CA THR A 533 16.37 -17.93 -19.70
C THR A 533 16.91 -18.09 -21.11
N ASP A 534 17.21 -19.33 -21.52
CA ASP A 534 17.62 -19.63 -22.90
C ASP A 534 16.53 -19.28 -23.93
N SER A 535 15.28 -19.09 -23.48
CA SER A 535 14.10 -18.78 -24.32
C SER A 535 13.72 -17.29 -24.33
N GLY A 536 14.58 -16.43 -23.79
CA GLY A 536 14.34 -14.99 -23.61
C GLY A 536 14.14 -14.62 -22.15
N ASN A 537 13.88 -13.34 -21.93
CA ASN A 537 13.49 -12.83 -20.63
C ASN A 537 12.04 -13.20 -20.33
N ALA A 538 11.78 -13.49 -19.06
CA ALA A 538 10.47 -13.80 -18.54
C ALA A 538 10.23 -13.07 -17.23
N VAL A 539 8.96 -12.87 -16.89
CA VAL A 539 8.55 -12.40 -15.57
C VAL A 539 7.76 -13.49 -14.87
N SER A 540 7.95 -13.63 -13.57
CA SER A 540 7.18 -14.54 -12.71
C SER A 540 6.57 -13.76 -11.56
N GLY A 541 5.44 -14.21 -11.01
CA GLY A 541 4.70 -13.44 -10.00
C GLY A 541 3.64 -12.53 -10.64
N SER A 542 3.36 -11.39 -10.01
CA SER A 542 2.27 -10.49 -10.38
C SER A 542 2.76 -9.19 -11.00
N VAL A 543 2.24 -8.85 -12.18
CA VAL A 543 2.46 -7.59 -12.88
C VAL A 543 1.11 -6.93 -13.16
N THR A 544 0.90 -5.73 -12.61
CA THR A 544 -0.33 -4.95 -12.84
C THR A 544 -0.12 -3.94 -13.96
N VAL A 545 -0.97 -4.01 -14.99
CA VAL A 545 -0.97 -3.05 -16.10
C VAL A 545 -1.63 -1.75 -15.61
N PRO A 546 -0.98 -0.58 -15.77
CA PRO A 546 -1.60 0.71 -15.45
C PRO A 546 -2.95 0.89 -16.14
N SER A 547 -3.90 1.52 -15.45
CA SER A 547 -5.24 1.76 -15.99
C SER A 547 -5.17 2.52 -17.31
N CYS A 548 -5.91 2.01 -18.30
CA CYS A 548 -5.90 2.52 -19.66
C CYS A 548 -7.28 2.34 -20.29
N SER A 549 -7.95 3.47 -20.58
CA SER A 549 -9.34 3.46 -21.01
C SER A 549 -9.60 2.69 -22.31
N SER A 550 -8.66 2.71 -23.26
CA SER A 550 -8.79 1.96 -24.52
C SER A 550 -8.73 0.45 -24.29
N LEU A 551 -7.80 0.01 -23.45
CA LEU A 551 -7.66 -1.38 -23.04
C LEU A 551 -8.89 -1.87 -22.25
N GLU A 552 -9.29 -1.16 -21.20
CA GLU A 552 -10.43 -1.51 -20.34
C GLU A 552 -11.75 -1.54 -21.11
N LYS A 553 -11.95 -0.60 -22.04
CA LYS A 553 -13.10 -0.61 -22.95
C LYS A 553 -13.09 -1.81 -23.89
N SER A 554 -11.92 -2.27 -24.34
CA SER A 554 -11.83 -3.38 -25.28
C SER A 554 -12.25 -4.71 -24.67
N VAL A 555 -12.04 -4.89 -23.36
CA VAL A 555 -12.34 -6.13 -22.62
C VAL A 555 -13.69 -6.09 -21.90
N SER A 556 -14.43 -4.98 -21.98
CA SER A 556 -15.74 -4.80 -21.36
C SER A 556 -16.84 -4.46 -22.38
N GLY A 557 -18.10 -4.52 -21.95
CA GLY A 557 -19.26 -4.25 -22.78
C GLY A 557 -19.48 -5.30 -23.88
N LYS A 558 -20.07 -4.87 -25.00
CA LYS A 558 -20.34 -5.73 -26.18
C LYS A 558 -19.19 -5.69 -27.19
N ASN A 559 -17.96 -5.74 -26.71
CA ASN A 559 -16.76 -5.71 -27.54
C ASN A 559 -16.16 -7.12 -27.61
N SER A 560 -15.82 -7.57 -28.82
CA SER A 560 -15.07 -8.81 -28.98
C SER A 560 -13.61 -8.58 -28.62
N PHE A 561 -13.01 -9.51 -27.88
CA PHE A 561 -11.59 -9.42 -27.51
C PHE A 561 -10.92 -10.77 -27.41
N THR A 562 -9.58 -10.75 -27.46
CA THR A 562 -8.72 -11.91 -27.26
C THR A 562 -7.67 -11.57 -26.22
N VAL A 563 -7.46 -12.48 -25.28
CA VAL A 563 -6.37 -12.42 -24.31
C VAL A 563 -5.46 -13.60 -24.57
N GLU A 564 -4.18 -13.33 -24.79
CA GLU A 564 -3.17 -14.30 -25.16
C GLU A 564 -1.99 -14.19 -24.20
N ALA A 565 -1.48 -15.33 -23.73
CA ALA A 565 -0.28 -15.41 -22.91
C ALA A 565 0.64 -16.53 -23.41
N ASN A 566 1.91 -16.20 -23.63
CA ASN A 566 2.99 -17.14 -23.86
C ASN A 566 3.69 -17.42 -22.53
N VAL A 567 3.49 -18.61 -21.97
CA VAL A 567 3.87 -18.93 -20.59
C VAL A 567 4.57 -20.28 -20.47
N VAL A 568 5.43 -20.42 -19.46
CA VAL A 568 5.97 -21.70 -18.99
C VAL A 568 5.40 -21.96 -17.59
N PRO A 569 4.42 -22.85 -17.44
CA PRO A 569 3.88 -23.23 -16.14
C PRO A 569 4.98 -23.88 -15.29
N THR A 570 5.18 -23.40 -14.06
CA THR A 570 6.17 -23.94 -13.11
C THR A 570 5.52 -24.79 -12.01
N GLY A 571 4.19 -24.74 -11.90
CA GLY A 571 3.39 -25.62 -11.07
C GLY A 571 1.91 -25.60 -11.48
N ASN A 572 1.06 -26.22 -10.67
CA ASN A 572 -0.33 -26.51 -11.04
C ASN A 572 -1.30 -26.27 -9.88
N PRO A 573 -1.42 -25.02 -9.37
CA PRO A 573 -2.38 -24.70 -8.32
C PRO A 573 -3.82 -24.87 -8.82
N GLU A 574 -4.78 -24.95 -7.88
CA GLU A 574 -6.21 -25.06 -8.22
C GLU A 574 -6.69 -23.90 -9.13
N PHE A 575 -6.12 -22.71 -8.97
CA PHE A 575 -6.37 -21.55 -9.81
C PHE A 575 -5.05 -20.89 -10.20
N ASN A 576 -4.43 -21.34 -11.29
CA ASN A 576 -3.22 -20.73 -11.84
C ASN A 576 -3.59 -19.54 -12.73
N MET A 577 -3.60 -18.33 -12.15
CA MET A 577 -4.07 -17.13 -12.83
C MET A 577 -3.08 -16.68 -13.91
N LEU A 578 -3.49 -16.60 -15.18
CA LEU A 578 -2.60 -16.13 -16.25
C LEU A 578 -2.77 -14.63 -16.49
N VAL A 579 -3.97 -14.20 -16.89
CA VAL A 579 -4.30 -12.79 -17.14
C VAL A 579 -5.76 -12.56 -16.76
N CYS A 580 -6.04 -11.57 -15.92
CA CYS A 580 -7.41 -11.21 -15.54
C CYS A 580 -7.50 -9.76 -15.06
N ASP A 581 -8.71 -9.22 -15.05
CA ASP A 581 -9.02 -7.92 -14.42
C ASP A 581 -9.97 -8.08 -13.22
N GLY A 582 -10.20 -9.29 -12.71
CA GLY A 582 -11.03 -9.53 -11.52
C GLY A 582 -12.02 -10.67 -11.72
N ASP A 583 -12.72 -11.04 -10.65
CA ASP A 583 -13.78 -12.06 -10.69
C ASP A 583 -15.09 -11.51 -11.29
N HIS A 584 -15.24 -10.18 -11.37
CA HIS A 584 -16.35 -9.47 -12.02
C HIS A 584 -16.03 -8.87 -13.40
N GLY A 585 -14.89 -9.23 -13.99
CA GLY A 585 -14.51 -8.87 -15.36
C GLY A 585 -14.30 -10.11 -16.22
N PHE A 586 -13.05 -10.42 -16.59
CA PHE A 586 -12.64 -11.65 -17.26
C PHE A 586 -11.46 -12.31 -16.54
N ALA A 587 -11.28 -13.62 -16.76
CA ALA A 587 -10.01 -14.27 -16.45
C ALA A 587 -9.67 -15.42 -17.39
N LEU A 588 -8.39 -15.47 -17.77
CA LEU A 588 -7.73 -16.61 -18.38
C LEU A 588 -6.87 -17.31 -17.31
N ARG A 589 -7.08 -18.61 -17.09
CA ARG A 589 -6.36 -19.37 -16.06
C ARG A 589 -6.26 -20.85 -16.42
N THR A 590 -5.40 -21.58 -15.71
CA THR A 590 -5.40 -23.06 -15.72
C THR A 590 -5.75 -23.61 -14.34
N ARG A 591 -6.25 -24.84 -14.31
CA ARG A 591 -6.46 -25.63 -13.08
C ARG A 591 -5.88 -27.03 -13.26
N ASN A 592 -6.03 -27.86 -12.23
CA ASN A 592 -5.69 -29.27 -12.32
C ASN A 592 -6.50 -29.96 -13.43
N ASN A 593 -5.81 -30.28 -14.52
CA ASN A 593 -6.33 -30.86 -15.76
C ASN A 593 -7.39 -30.03 -16.52
N SER A 594 -7.39 -28.71 -16.40
CA SER A 594 -8.21 -27.85 -17.26
C SER A 594 -7.56 -26.52 -17.62
N VAL A 595 -7.99 -25.97 -18.75
CA VAL A 595 -7.80 -24.56 -19.11
C VAL A 595 -9.17 -23.88 -19.03
N ASP A 596 -9.21 -22.69 -18.46
CA ASP A 596 -10.43 -21.94 -18.23
C ASP A 596 -10.35 -20.54 -18.84
N PHE A 597 -11.48 -20.10 -19.38
CA PHE A 597 -11.71 -18.70 -19.70
C PHE A 597 -13.12 -18.31 -19.30
N PHE A 598 -13.27 -17.22 -18.55
CA PHE A 598 -14.58 -16.71 -18.17
C PHE A 598 -14.69 -15.21 -18.36
N VAL A 599 -15.94 -14.75 -18.49
CA VAL A 599 -16.35 -13.35 -18.42
C VAL A 599 -17.54 -13.21 -17.47
N HIS A 600 -17.66 -12.09 -16.77
CA HIS A 600 -18.82 -11.75 -15.97
C HIS A 600 -19.80 -10.97 -16.84
N ALA A 601 -21.02 -11.50 -17.04
CA ALA A 601 -22.00 -10.85 -17.90
C ALA A 601 -23.43 -11.14 -17.45
N GLY A 602 -24.21 -10.07 -17.25
CA GLY A 602 -25.60 -10.15 -16.83
C GLY A 602 -25.75 -10.69 -15.41
N GLY A 603 -24.86 -10.30 -14.50
CA GLY A 603 -24.88 -10.67 -13.09
C GLY A 603 -24.40 -12.08 -12.75
N ASP A 604 -23.85 -12.82 -13.72
CA ASP A 604 -23.35 -14.18 -13.51
C ASP A 604 -22.05 -14.43 -14.27
N TRP A 605 -21.27 -15.40 -13.77
CA TRP A 605 -20.07 -15.91 -14.41
C TRP A 605 -20.42 -16.75 -15.63
N ARG A 606 -19.90 -16.35 -16.80
CA ARG A 606 -19.98 -17.11 -18.05
C ARG A 606 -18.62 -17.75 -18.29
N ALA A 607 -18.50 -19.03 -17.96
CA ALA A 607 -17.22 -19.74 -17.99
C ALA A 607 -17.19 -20.88 -19.02
N LEU A 608 -16.05 -21.05 -19.65
CA LEU A 608 -15.68 -22.21 -20.46
C LEU A 608 -14.55 -22.95 -19.75
N TYR A 609 -14.82 -24.22 -19.43
CA TYR A 609 -13.88 -25.15 -18.80
C TYR A 609 -13.58 -26.26 -19.79
N VAL A 610 -12.32 -26.44 -20.16
CA VAL A 610 -11.91 -27.48 -21.12
C VAL A 610 -10.91 -28.40 -20.45
N GLU A 611 -11.24 -29.69 -20.38
CA GLU A 611 -10.31 -30.71 -19.91
C GLU A 611 -9.07 -30.73 -20.81
N HIS A 612 -7.90 -30.55 -20.19
CA HIS A 612 -6.62 -30.52 -20.88
C HIS A 612 -5.54 -30.95 -19.89
N SER A 613 -4.60 -31.82 -20.29
CA SER A 613 -3.55 -32.26 -19.38
C SER A 613 -2.66 -31.09 -18.98
N THR A 614 -2.71 -30.69 -17.70
CA THR A 614 -1.86 -29.62 -17.14
C THR A 614 -0.79 -30.17 -16.19
N THR A 615 -0.52 -31.47 -16.29
CA THR A 615 0.44 -32.20 -15.43
C THR A 615 1.63 -32.70 -16.24
N ASP A 616 1.53 -33.86 -16.89
CA ASP A 616 2.65 -34.49 -17.61
C ASP A 616 2.94 -33.77 -18.93
N GLY A 617 4.16 -33.24 -19.07
CA GLY A 617 4.64 -32.54 -20.27
C GLY A 617 4.19 -31.08 -20.40
N TRP A 618 3.30 -30.63 -19.52
CA TRP A 618 2.81 -29.24 -19.43
C TRP A 618 3.73 -28.35 -18.59
N ILE A 619 4.08 -28.82 -17.39
CA ILE A 619 4.97 -28.11 -16.48
C ILE A 619 6.39 -28.07 -17.06
N GLY A 620 6.98 -26.88 -17.13
CA GLY A 620 8.32 -26.64 -17.67
C GLY A 620 8.38 -26.50 -19.20
N SER A 621 7.24 -26.60 -19.90
CA SER A 621 7.14 -26.40 -21.35
C SER A 621 6.50 -25.04 -21.67
N LYS A 622 6.92 -24.41 -22.77
CA LYS A 622 6.32 -23.14 -23.24
C LYS A 622 5.03 -23.42 -24.00
N HIS A 623 3.97 -22.73 -23.61
CA HIS A 623 2.64 -22.83 -24.21
C HIS A 623 2.11 -21.46 -24.60
N GLN A 624 1.42 -21.39 -25.74
CA GLN A 624 0.58 -20.26 -26.12
C GLN A 624 -0.84 -20.56 -25.66
N ILE A 625 -1.38 -19.79 -24.72
CA ILE A 625 -2.74 -19.99 -24.19
C ILE A 625 -3.56 -18.75 -24.50
N ALA A 626 -4.73 -18.91 -25.10
CA ALA A 626 -5.60 -17.77 -25.41
C ALA A 626 -7.08 -18.02 -25.09
N GLY A 627 -7.72 -17.00 -24.52
CA GLY A 627 -9.16 -16.90 -24.32
C GLY A 627 -9.76 -15.86 -25.26
N VAL A 628 -10.81 -16.24 -25.98
CA VAL A 628 -11.48 -15.37 -26.97
C VAL A 628 -12.94 -15.18 -26.58
N TYR A 629 -13.37 -13.92 -26.42
CA TYR A 629 -14.77 -13.55 -26.32
C TYR A 629 -15.22 -12.90 -27.64
N ASN A 630 -16.23 -13.49 -28.28
CA ASN A 630 -16.82 -12.96 -29.51
C ASN A 630 -18.22 -12.42 -29.22
N ALA A 631 -18.36 -11.10 -29.12
CA ALA A 631 -19.61 -10.42 -28.83
C ALA A 631 -20.65 -10.55 -29.95
N SER A 632 -20.21 -10.69 -31.22
CA SER A 632 -21.14 -10.87 -32.35
C SER A 632 -21.85 -12.22 -32.32
N ASN A 633 -21.17 -13.24 -31.80
CA ASN A 633 -21.69 -14.60 -31.72
C ASN A 633 -22.07 -15.03 -30.29
N ASN A 634 -21.83 -14.17 -29.28
CA ASN A 634 -21.96 -14.49 -27.86
C ASN A 634 -21.25 -15.80 -27.46
N THR A 635 -20.02 -16.01 -27.93
CA THR A 635 -19.24 -17.23 -27.65
C THR A 635 -17.95 -16.95 -26.92
N LEU A 636 -17.57 -17.87 -26.03
CA LEU A 636 -16.21 -18.02 -25.50
C LEU A 636 -15.50 -19.13 -26.26
N SER A 637 -14.20 -18.98 -26.50
CA SER A 637 -13.35 -20.04 -27.06
C SER A 637 -11.98 -20.05 -26.37
N LEU A 638 -11.41 -21.24 -26.26
CA LEU A 638 -10.11 -21.48 -25.65
C LEU A 638 -9.16 -22.11 -26.65
N TYR A 639 -7.92 -21.64 -26.65
CA TYR A 639 -6.87 -22.10 -27.54
C TYR A 639 -5.62 -22.45 -26.74
N VAL A 640 -4.95 -23.51 -27.18
CA VAL A 640 -3.63 -23.93 -26.69
C VAL A 640 -2.75 -24.23 -27.90
N ASP A 641 -1.56 -23.64 -27.94
CA ASP A 641 -0.55 -23.83 -28.98
C ASP A 641 -1.11 -23.64 -30.40
N GLY A 642 -1.87 -22.55 -30.56
CA GLY A 642 -2.50 -22.15 -31.82
C GLY A 642 -3.69 -23.02 -32.25
N ARG A 643 -4.18 -23.93 -31.40
CA ARG A 643 -5.30 -24.83 -31.70
C ARG A 643 -6.47 -24.61 -30.77
N ILE A 644 -7.68 -24.63 -31.32
CA ILE A 644 -8.90 -24.56 -30.50
C ILE A 644 -9.07 -25.85 -29.68
N ILE A 645 -9.27 -25.70 -28.37
CA ILE A 645 -9.52 -26.83 -27.47
C ILE A 645 -10.99 -26.88 -27.01
N GLY A 646 -11.71 -25.76 -27.07
CA GLY A 646 -13.14 -25.73 -26.79
C GLY A 646 -13.79 -24.40 -27.13
N SER A 647 -15.11 -24.43 -27.30
CA SER A 647 -15.94 -23.25 -27.58
C SER A 647 -17.34 -23.45 -27.01
N ARG A 648 -17.98 -22.38 -26.55
CA ARG A 648 -19.31 -22.41 -25.93
C ARG A 648 -20.01 -21.06 -26.05
N GLU A 649 -21.33 -21.06 -26.25
CA GLU A 649 -22.17 -19.87 -26.09
C GLU A 649 -22.30 -19.44 -24.61
N ILE A 650 -22.27 -18.13 -24.35
CA ILE A 650 -22.36 -17.58 -22.98
C ILE A 650 -23.79 -17.57 -22.42
N GLY A 651 -24.81 -17.64 -23.29
CA GLY A 651 -26.21 -17.75 -22.86
C GLY A 651 -26.82 -16.46 -22.29
N THR A 652 -26.28 -15.30 -22.67
CA THR A 652 -26.84 -13.97 -22.33
C THR A 652 -26.53 -12.97 -23.45
N ASP A 653 -27.38 -11.95 -23.58
CA ASP A 653 -27.17 -10.80 -24.47
C ASP A 653 -26.51 -9.61 -23.75
N ALA A 654 -26.21 -9.75 -22.46
CA ALA A 654 -25.45 -8.76 -21.71
C ALA A 654 -23.98 -8.74 -22.20
N GLY A 655 -23.38 -7.55 -22.22
CA GLY A 655 -21.94 -7.42 -22.43
C GLY A 655 -21.16 -7.82 -21.19
N VAL A 656 -19.84 -7.92 -21.33
CA VAL A 656 -18.93 -8.12 -20.20
C VAL A 656 -19.02 -6.92 -19.26
N GLU A 657 -19.10 -7.15 -17.96
CA GLU A 657 -19.16 -6.08 -16.96
C GLU A 657 -17.81 -5.36 -16.86
N ALA A 658 -17.86 -4.06 -16.58
CA ALA A 658 -16.64 -3.28 -16.39
C ALA A 658 -16.04 -3.63 -15.02
N SER A 659 -14.75 -3.98 -14.99
CA SER A 659 -14.07 -4.24 -13.74
C SER A 659 -13.66 -2.95 -13.03
N ALA A 660 -13.66 -2.99 -11.69
CA ALA A 660 -13.07 -1.96 -10.85
C ALA A 660 -11.55 -2.15 -10.64
N PHE A 661 -10.98 -3.24 -11.14
CA PHE A 661 -9.56 -3.58 -10.99
C PHE A 661 -8.82 -3.51 -12.33
N PRO A 662 -7.53 -3.12 -12.33
CA PRO A 662 -6.69 -3.12 -13.52
C PRO A 662 -6.40 -4.54 -14.01
N VAL A 663 -6.12 -4.68 -15.31
CA VAL A 663 -5.62 -5.93 -15.90
C VAL A 663 -4.32 -6.32 -15.20
N THR A 664 -4.27 -7.54 -14.71
CA THR A 664 -3.14 -8.10 -13.96
C THR A 664 -2.71 -9.42 -14.57
N ILE A 665 -1.40 -9.59 -14.69
CA ILE A 665 -0.73 -10.78 -15.19
C ILE A 665 -0.21 -11.55 -13.98
N GLY A 666 -0.45 -12.87 -13.95
CA GLY A 666 0.08 -13.76 -12.93
C GLY A 666 -0.58 -13.66 -11.55
N SER A 667 -1.65 -12.88 -11.39
CA SER A 667 -2.51 -12.91 -10.21
C SER A 667 -3.91 -12.34 -10.49
N CYS A 668 -4.84 -12.57 -9.56
CA CYS A 668 -6.15 -11.93 -9.53
C CYS A 668 -6.14 -10.72 -8.57
N PRO A 669 -6.41 -9.49 -9.07
CA PRO A 669 -6.38 -8.29 -8.24
C PRO A 669 -7.54 -8.23 -7.23
N GLU A 670 -8.63 -8.97 -7.48
CA GLU A 670 -9.79 -9.03 -6.59
C GLU A 670 -9.64 -10.08 -5.47
N THR A 671 -9.01 -11.21 -5.76
CA THR A 671 -8.99 -12.37 -4.85
C THR A 671 -7.61 -12.75 -4.32
N ASN A 672 -6.55 -12.08 -4.79
CA ASN A 672 -5.15 -12.39 -4.49
C ASN A 672 -4.72 -13.83 -4.80
N ARG A 673 -5.46 -14.54 -5.66
CA ARG A 673 -5.02 -15.83 -6.23
C ARG A 673 -3.82 -15.57 -7.14
N SER A 674 -2.76 -16.35 -7.02
CA SER A 674 -1.49 -16.13 -7.74
C SER A 674 -1.24 -17.18 -8.82
N SER A 675 -0.18 -16.97 -9.60
CA SER A 675 0.30 -17.89 -10.61
C SER A 675 1.55 -18.65 -10.16
N GLU A 676 1.68 -19.88 -10.65
CA GLU A 676 2.95 -20.60 -10.72
C GLU A 676 3.33 -20.76 -12.20
N ALA A 677 3.75 -19.67 -12.84
CA ALA A 677 4.20 -19.64 -14.23
C ALA A 677 5.23 -18.52 -14.48
N ASP A 678 6.05 -18.74 -15.50
CA ASP A 678 6.95 -17.74 -16.09
C ASP A 678 6.32 -17.21 -17.39
N PHE A 679 6.02 -15.92 -17.44
CA PHE A 679 5.41 -15.23 -18.58
C PHE A 679 6.50 -14.67 -19.49
N TYR A 680 6.42 -14.96 -20.78
CA TYR A 680 7.35 -14.47 -21.82
C TYR A 680 6.73 -13.38 -22.69
N GLU A 681 5.42 -13.45 -22.89
CA GLU A 681 4.70 -12.44 -23.64
C GLU A 681 3.22 -12.46 -23.26
N VAL A 682 2.58 -11.28 -23.21
CA VAL A 682 1.14 -11.14 -23.00
C VAL A 682 0.59 -10.12 -23.97
N ARG A 683 -0.52 -10.48 -24.64
CA ARG A 683 -1.16 -9.64 -25.64
C ARG A 683 -2.67 -9.58 -25.42
N ILE A 684 -3.24 -8.40 -25.60
CA ILE A 684 -4.69 -8.20 -25.59
C ILE A 684 -5.11 -7.51 -26.88
N TYR A 685 -6.14 -8.07 -27.53
CA TYR A 685 -6.67 -7.58 -28.78
C TYR A 685 -8.12 -7.13 -28.63
N SER A 686 -8.50 -6.00 -29.23
CA SER A 686 -9.89 -5.55 -29.37
C SER A 686 -10.64 -6.28 -30.49
N LYS A 687 -10.33 -7.57 -30.69
CA LYS A 687 -10.88 -8.43 -31.73
C LYS A 687 -10.92 -9.88 -31.25
N ALA A 688 -11.95 -10.61 -31.65
CA ALA A 688 -11.98 -12.06 -31.52
C ALA A 688 -11.12 -12.70 -32.62
N LEU A 689 -9.93 -13.17 -32.26
CA LEU A 689 -8.99 -13.77 -33.21
C LEU A 689 -9.41 -15.18 -33.60
N THR A 690 -9.17 -15.51 -34.87
CA THR A 690 -9.36 -16.86 -35.43
C THR A 690 -8.17 -17.76 -35.09
N GLU A 691 -8.37 -19.07 -35.24
CA GLU A 691 -7.33 -20.07 -35.04
C GLU A 691 -6.08 -19.79 -35.90
N SER A 692 -6.27 -19.42 -37.17
CA SER A 692 -5.15 -19.09 -38.07
C SER A 692 -4.40 -17.83 -37.66
N GLU A 693 -5.10 -16.82 -37.11
CA GLU A 693 -4.48 -15.59 -36.64
C GLU A 693 -3.64 -15.88 -35.38
N LEU A 694 -4.20 -16.57 -34.39
CA LEU A 694 -3.48 -16.99 -33.18
C LEU A 694 -2.27 -17.88 -33.51
N ALA A 695 -2.42 -18.89 -34.38
CA ALA A 695 -1.32 -19.77 -34.77
C ALA A 695 -0.17 -19.02 -35.48
N SER A 696 -0.47 -17.90 -36.15
CA SER A 696 0.54 -17.08 -36.82
C SER A 696 1.27 -16.11 -35.88
N GLN A 697 0.68 -15.79 -34.73
CA GLN A 697 1.06 -14.67 -33.86
C GLN A 697 2.46 -14.83 -33.24
N ASN A 698 2.97 -16.06 -33.15
CA ASN A 698 4.32 -16.41 -32.69
C ASN A 698 5.29 -16.79 -33.83
N THR A 699 5.00 -16.40 -35.07
CA THR A 699 5.85 -16.67 -36.24
C THR A 699 6.55 -15.41 -36.73
N ALA A 700 7.46 -15.55 -37.71
CA ALA A 700 8.14 -14.42 -38.35
C ALA A 700 7.19 -13.48 -39.13
N SER A 701 5.91 -13.82 -39.27
CA SER A 701 4.90 -13.00 -39.94
C SER A 701 3.58 -13.09 -39.16
N PRO A 702 3.48 -12.40 -38.01
CA PRO A 702 2.27 -12.42 -37.21
C PRO A 702 1.10 -11.77 -37.95
N ALA A 703 -0.12 -12.25 -37.72
CA ALA A 703 -1.33 -11.64 -38.27
C ALA A 703 -1.47 -10.17 -37.88
N TYR A 704 -1.04 -9.81 -36.67
CA TYR A 704 -1.03 -8.45 -36.16
C TYR A 704 0.34 -8.10 -35.61
N SER A 705 0.91 -6.98 -36.09
CA SER A 705 2.07 -6.33 -35.49
C SER A 705 1.64 -5.47 -34.29
N PRO A 706 2.57 -5.10 -33.39
CA PRO A 706 2.24 -4.31 -32.20
C PRO A 706 1.54 -2.98 -32.48
N ASP A 707 1.84 -2.33 -33.62
CA ASP A 707 1.27 -1.05 -34.05
C ASP A 707 -0.14 -1.15 -34.67
N SER A 708 -0.72 -2.35 -34.74
CA SER A 708 -2.07 -2.56 -35.26
C SER A 708 -3.14 -1.91 -34.38
N GLU A 709 -4.17 -1.34 -35.00
CA GLU A 709 -5.35 -0.78 -34.30
C GLU A 709 -6.09 -1.80 -33.42
N TYR A 710 -5.92 -3.10 -33.70
CA TYR A 710 -6.55 -4.18 -32.93
C TYR A 710 -5.76 -4.57 -31.69
N VAL A 711 -4.51 -4.14 -31.54
CA VAL A 711 -3.67 -4.46 -30.40
C VAL A 711 -3.87 -3.41 -29.33
N GLN A 712 -4.31 -3.83 -28.15
CA GLN A 712 -4.56 -2.96 -26.98
C GLN A 712 -3.50 -3.11 -25.90
N LEU A 713 -2.77 -4.22 -25.92
CA LEU A 713 -1.62 -4.46 -25.05
C LEU A 713 -0.67 -5.42 -25.78
N TRP A 714 0.61 -5.10 -25.78
CA TRP A 714 1.67 -5.97 -26.27
C TRP A 714 2.87 -5.90 -25.33
N LEU A 715 2.92 -6.83 -24.38
CA LEU A 715 4.03 -6.96 -23.46
C LEU A 715 4.94 -8.08 -23.93
N ASP A 716 6.15 -7.69 -24.31
CA ASP A 716 7.25 -8.58 -24.65
C ASP A 716 8.33 -8.36 -23.60
N PHE A 717 8.57 -9.36 -22.75
CA PHE A 717 9.49 -9.18 -21.62
C PHE A 717 10.96 -9.19 -22.05
N ASP A 718 11.29 -9.40 -23.33
CA ASP A 718 12.60 -9.05 -23.88
C ASP A 718 12.78 -7.53 -24.06
N ASN A 719 11.69 -6.76 -24.11
CA ASN A 719 11.67 -5.31 -24.29
C ASN A 719 11.54 -4.56 -22.96
N ILE A 720 12.56 -4.75 -22.13
CA ILE A 720 12.66 -4.11 -20.82
C ILE A 720 13.35 -2.75 -20.96
N ALA A 721 12.71 -1.70 -20.43
CA ALA A 721 13.33 -0.39 -20.25
C ALA A 721 13.74 -0.19 -18.78
N GLN A 722 14.88 0.45 -18.56
CA GLN A 722 15.26 0.93 -17.23
C GLN A 722 14.78 2.36 -17.08
N ALA A 723 14.38 2.73 -15.86
CA ALA A 723 14.12 4.13 -15.54
C ALA A 723 15.31 5.00 -15.94
N ALA A 724 15.04 6.11 -16.63
CA ALA A 724 16.06 7.07 -17.00
C ALA A 724 16.47 7.89 -15.78
N ASP A 725 17.71 8.39 -15.77
CA ASP A 725 18.12 9.39 -14.79
C ASP A 725 17.16 10.58 -14.86
N GLU A 726 16.80 11.15 -13.70
CA GLU A 726 15.95 12.32 -13.67
C GLU A 726 16.62 13.43 -14.51
N PRO A 727 15.99 13.91 -15.60
CA PRO A 727 16.56 15.03 -16.33
C PRO A 727 16.63 16.18 -15.34
N SER A 728 17.82 16.77 -15.20
CA SER A 728 18.06 17.92 -14.34
C SER A 728 16.91 18.90 -14.51
N ALA A 729 16.25 19.27 -13.41
CA ALA A 729 15.18 20.25 -13.44
C ALA A 729 15.66 21.48 -14.24
N PRO A 730 14.80 22.07 -15.09
CA PRO A 730 15.20 23.21 -15.90
C PRO A 730 15.65 24.32 -14.95
N SER A 731 16.95 24.62 -14.96
CA SER A 731 17.53 25.68 -14.11
C SER A 731 16.67 26.93 -14.21
N MET A 732 16.25 27.42 -13.04
CA MET A 732 15.49 28.65 -12.88
C MET A 732 16.42 29.69 -12.25
N PRO A 733 17.14 30.49 -13.06
CA PRO A 733 18.17 31.37 -12.54
C PRO A 733 17.57 32.36 -11.54
N GLY A 734 18.14 32.38 -10.34
CA GLY A 734 17.74 33.23 -9.21
C GLY A 734 16.86 32.53 -8.17
N ASP A 735 16.34 31.33 -8.44
CA ASP A 735 15.55 30.52 -7.51
C ASP A 735 16.48 29.60 -6.70
N ALA A 736 17.17 30.21 -5.72
CA ALA A 736 18.19 29.53 -4.93
C ALA A 736 17.60 28.54 -3.93
N ASN A 737 16.36 28.75 -3.47
CA ASN A 737 15.70 27.85 -2.53
C ASN A 737 14.85 26.76 -3.23
N CYS A 738 14.78 26.79 -4.57
CA CYS A 738 14.05 25.86 -5.42
C CYS A 738 12.53 25.83 -5.16
N ASP A 739 11.93 26.96 -4.75
CA ASP A 739 10.50 27.08 -4.48
C ASP A 739 9.66 27.48 -5.72
N SER A 740 10.30 27.54 -6.89
CA SER A 740 9.76 27.98 -8.17
C SER A 740 9.35 29.46 -8.22
N LYS A 741 9.88 30.29 -7.32
CA LYS A 741 9.70 31.75 -7.30
C LYS A 741 11.05 32.42 -7.06
N VAL A 742 11.36 33.45 -7.83
CA VAL A 742 12.55 34.27 -7.58
C VAL A 742 12.16 35.50 -6.77
N ASN A 743 12.51 35.50 -5.49
CA ASN A 743 12.15 36.56 -4.56
C ASN A 743 13.22 36.79 -3.48
N VAL A 744 12.92 37.64 -2.49
CA VAL A 744 13.89 37.95 -1.40
C VAL A 744 14.29 36.73 -0.57
N ALA A 745 13.46 35.69 -0.50
CA ALA A 745 13.77 34.44 0.24
C ALA A 745 14.99 33.73 -0.36
N ASP A 746 15.15 33.75 -1.68
CA ASP A 746 16.31 33.20 -2.38
C ASP A 746 17.58 33.97 -2.05
N ALA A 747 17.51 35.29 -2.05
CA ALA A 747 18.64 36.12 -1.63
C ALA A 747 19.04 35.85 -0.18
N VAL A 748 18.07 35.58 0.70
CA VAL A 748 18.33 35.17 2.08
C VAL A 748 18.99 33.79 2.14
N ALA A 749 18.52 32.83 1.35
CA ALA A 749 19.11 31.49 1.27
C ALA A 749 20.57 31.54 0.79
N ILE A 750 20.87 32.36 -0.23
CA ILE A 750 22.24 32.62 -0.71
C ILE A 750 23.12 33.18 0.41
N LEU A 751 22.65 34.22 1.11
CA LEU A 751 23.43 34.86 2.18
C LEU A 751 23.64 33.92 3.37
N GLN A 752 22.64 33.11 3.72
CA GLN A 752 22.74 32.10 4.78
C GLN A 752 23.74 31.01 4.41
N TYR A 753 23.70 30.53 3.18
CA TYR A 753 24.67 29.56 2.65
C TYR A 753 26.10 30.10 2.71
N ILE A 754 26.33 31.33 2.26
CA ILE A 754 27.66 31.96 2.30
C ILE A 754 28.15 32.15 3.73
N ALA A 755 27.25 32.52 4.65
CA ALA A 755 27.59 32.73 6.05
C ALA A 755 27.93 31.43 6.78
N ASN A 756 27.23 30.33 6.49
CA ASN A 756 27.48 29.04 7.12
C ASN A 756 26.97 27.86 6.27
N LYS A 757 27.83 27.39 5.35
CA LYS A 757 27.51 26.31 4.41
C LYS A 757 27.06 24.99 5.06
N SER A 758 27.57 24.66 6.24
CA SER A 758 27.21 23.40 6.92
C SER A 758 25.86 23.48 7.62
N ARG A 759 25.40 24.69 7.99
CA ARG A 759 24.10 24.90 8.62
C ARG A 759 22.98 25.20 7.63
N TYR A 760 23.31 25.84 6.51
CA TYR A 760 22.37 26.26 5.47
C TYR A 760 22.85 25.80 4.09
N PRO A 761 22.92 24.48 3.83
CA PRO A 761 23.32 23.99 2.52
C PRO A 761 22.26 24.37 1.47
N LEU A 762 22.71 24.79 0.29
CA LEU A 762 21.87 24.81 -0.90
C LEU A 762 21.95 23.44 -1.57
N THR A 763 20.88 23.02 -2.24
CA THR A 763 20.87 21.82 -3.08
C THR A 763 21.82 22.02 -4.27
N GLY A 764 22.20 20.94 -4.98
CA GLY A 764 23.01 21.05 -6.20
C GLY A 764 22.38 21.98 -7.24
N GLU A 765 21.06 21.91 -7.39
CA GLU A 765 20.29 22.83 -8.24
C GLU A 765 20.24 24.25 -7.66
N GLY A 766 20.02 24.41 -6.36
CA GLY A 766 20.02 25.70 -5.69
C GLY A 766 21.35 26.43 -5.83
N LEU A 767 22.49 25.71 -5.89
CA LEU A 767 23.80 26.30 -6.18
C LEU A 767 23.91 26.82 -7.61
N LEU A 768 23.35 26.10 -8.59
CA LEU A 768 23.34 26.52 -10.00
C LEU A 768 22.40 27.71 -10.20
N ASN A 769 21.22 27.67 -9.58
CA ASN A 769 20.26 28.77 -9.65
C ASN A 769 20.71 29.99 -8.84
N ALA A 770 21.53 29.81 -7.80
CA ALA A 770 22.10 30.89 -7.01
C ALA A 770 23.27 31.60 -7.69
N ASP A 771 23.89 31.03 -8.72
CA ASP A 771 25.03 31.64 -9.41
C ASP A 771 24.53 32.44 -10.63
N VAL A 772 24.25 33.73 -10.40
CA VAL A 772 23.52 34.61 -11.33
C VAL A 772 24.19 35.96 -11.56
N ASP A 773 25.37 36.18 -11.00
CA ASP A 773 26.13 37.42 -11.18
C ASP A 773 27.13 37.36 -12.36
N GLY A 774 27.25 36.20 -13.01
CA GLY A 774 28.16 35.95 -14.13
C GLY A 774 29.61 35.66 -13.72
N THR A 775 29.86 35.43 -12.43
CA THR A 775 31.15 35.05 -11.85
C THR A 775 31.01 33.69 -11.17
N SER A 776 31.79 32.70 -11.62
CA SER A 776 31.69 31.35 -11.08
C SER A 776 31.76 31.28 -9.55
N GLY A 777 30.75 30.66 -8.96
CA GLY A 777 30.58 30.37 -7.54
C GLY A 777 29.62 31.33 -6.85
N VAL A 778 28.78 30.79 -5.95
CA VAL A 778 27.78 31.57 -5.18
C VAL A 778 28.43 32.58 -4.23
N THR A 779 28.16 33.87 -4.45
CA THR A 779 28.66 35.03 -3.70
C THR A 779 27.54 35.95 -3.19
N GLY A 780 27.89 36.93 -2.37
CA GLY A 780 26.92 37.93 -1.87
C GLY A 780 26.39 38.84 -2.98
N THR A 781 27.09 38.90 -4.11
CA THR A 781 26.65 39.66 -5.29
C THR A 781 25.46 38.96 -5.95
N ASP A 782 25.41 37.64 -5.95
CA ASP A 782 24.27 36.88 -6.47
C ASP A 782 22.99 37.16 -5.71
N ALA A 783 23.05 37.19 -4.37
CA ALA A 783 21.93 37.63 -3.54
C ALA A 783 21.45 39.05 -3.91
N THR A 784 22.38 39.93 -4.28
CA THR A 784 22.05 41.29 -4.73
C THR A 784 21.39 41.30 -6.11
N VAL A 785 21.78 40.38 -7.01
CA VAL A 785 21.17 40.21 -8.33
C VAL A 785 19.75 39.68 -8.19
N VAL A 786 19.53 38.68 -7.33
CA VAL A 786 18.19 38.14 -7.03
C VAL A 786 17.27 39.21 -6.43
N GLN A 787 17.76 40.03 -5.50
CA GLN A 787 16.99 41.18 -4.97
C GLN A 787 16.61 42.19 -6.05
N LYS A 788 17.44 42.39 -7.09
CA LYS A 788 17.11 43.26 -8.23
C LYS A 788 16.05 42.65 -9.14
N VAL A 789 16.00 41.33 -9.25
CA VAL A 789 14.93 40.62 -9.97
C VAL A 789 13.61 40.74 -9.23
N ASP A 790 13.59 40.49 -7.92
CA ASP A 790 12.41 40.66 -7.04
C ASP A 790 11.87 42.11 -7.09
N ALA A 791 12.77 43.10 -7.07
CA ALA A 791 12.43 44.51 -7.19
C ALA A 791 12.00 44.96 -8.60
N GLY A 792 12.00 44.05 -9.60
CA GLY A 792 11.65 44.34 -10.99
C GLY A 792 12.66 45.23 -11.74
N VAL A 793 13.86 45.39 -11.19
CA VAL A 793 14.97 46.18 -11.79
C VAL A 793 15.68 45.36 -12.88
N LEU A 794 15.73 44.04 -12.74
CA LEU A 794 16.23 43.09 -13.73
C LEU A 794 15.14 42.08 -14.07
N LYS A 795 15.19 41.53 -15.29
CA LYS A 795 14.36 40.37 -15.65
C LYS A 795 15.17 39.11 -15.45
N GLN A 796 14.48 38.09 -14.96
CA GLN A 796 15.07 36.76 -14.77
C GLN A 796 15.66 36.17 -16.06
N THR A 797 15.04 36.45 -17.22
CA THR A 797 15.50 35.99 -18.54
C THR A 797 16.83 36.61 -18.98
N ASP A 798 17.27 37.67 -18.31
CA ASP A 798 18.41 38.48 -18.72
C ASP A 798 19.61 38.27 -17.76
N LEU A 799 19.51 37.30 -16.85
CA LEU A 799 20.56 36.97 -15.88
C LEU A 799 21.75 36.30 -16.57
N PRO A 800 22.99 36.76 -16.31
CA PRO A 800 24.19 36.09 -16.80
C PRO A 800 24.38 34.77 -16.06
N LEU A 801 24.23 33.66 -16.78
CA LEU A 801 24.55 32.33 -16.28
C LEU A 801 26.05 32.06 -16.47
N SER A 802 26.74 31.60 -15.42
CA SER A 802 28.16 31.25 -15.47
C SER A 802 28.41 29.81 -15.88
#